data_AF-U7NUY3-F1
#
_entry.id   AF-U7NUY3-F1
#
_cell.length_a   1.000
_cell.length_b   1.000
_cell.length_c   1.000
_cell.angle_alpha   90.00
_cell.angle_beta   90.00
_cell.angle_gamma   90.00
#
_symmetry.space_group_name_H-M   'P 1'
#
loop_
_entity.id
_entity.type
_entity.pdbx_description
1 polymer ?
#
loop_
_entity_poly.entity_id
_entity_poly.type
_entity_poly.pdbx_seq_one_letter_code
_entity_poly.pdbx_strand_id
1 'polypeptide(L)'
;MLKIDAPLGDLSINEKTELTERFIQALDESGIDGPFRTLLTEHFSENWKRVFWTACDLEDALKRTLPHTMDSEKCAAFLSAPRLMDKLSFELQTRHVAPRQKSVLFRFAEDVALSCFPASPYAFYHSVFESQSGAFAPVSFWQFVFGLYGRDFCYSPALFGDEVLQAMGPDERSDRLWNFFRVMASQVDHQPDGAIADEFEYRMKNLIAVASLELQPLDDLQGPPTRSNHEFLKGMKFLRTWVARDAESGLLANEFEGVFRAVEDEWAALSRALEREIASANHHKVLAAAQEWLNIHRTQLHETLYIHMNLSSASDEEKELWAKQLNAIFTRRTSPPDIFSQSAEERVAAEGEYLKQLCDRLTAGHIEAWLRWSVRRDLSVTLQSYKRTGYGGFSIGGESGKWWAAGLFDAWKSCWLDELSRLDPKSKVAALSGRLRLETEAAFQELQDWWKALLQDLIQEHEFPTQLIPEWTVAAIDRLDDEFLAPHIDKSLGLLRRTLAENGQPEHQKQLKQLLSRLEFLNSSKALRHRLMLMRSSPRPLADESVCRFSLKNDDNATDWYGSMEHQARVRWANIVNSKPGVRSEEYEDAEIACYEAFSRDLMDFCLSRLRLRKGEKLIGDTYEAGQVTEQSPIWRQGYLKALMELGFDPSGKVHKAVFFTRQSDPDESVREVARECYRAVRRDSKKNPGLRDLKRGLIAAEWWLLMTQRLDLGSDVNYEKALRHRRALLRNP
;
A
#
# COMPACT_ATOMS: atom_id res chain seq x y z
N MET A 1 2.10 91.92 30.54
CA MET A 1 0.96 92.19 31.43
C MET A 1 -0.23 92.56 30.56
N LEU A 2 -1.13 91.61 30.33
CA LEU A 2 -2.56 91.81 30.02
C LEU A 2 -3.24 90.44 30.25
N LYS A 3 -3.98 90.37 31.36
CA LYS A 3 -4.87 89.28 31.76
C LYS A 3 -6.08 89.25 30.82
N ILE A 4 -6.48 88.06 30.38
CA ILE A 4 -7.91 87.73 30.24
C ILE A 4 -8.08 86.31 30.81
N ASP A 5 -8.55 86.27 32.05
CA ASP A 5 -9.25 85.12 32.63
C ASP A 5 -10.64 85.06 31.99
N ALA A 6 -10.98 83.93 31.38
CA ALA A 6 -12.37 83.54 31.16
C ALA A 6 -12.47 82.02 31.37
N PRO A 7 -13.31 81.53 32.30
CA PRO A 7 -13.45 80.11 32.55
C PRO A 7 -14.39 79.49 31.51
N LEU A 8 -13.91 78.49 30.78
CA LEU A 8 -14.74 77.50 30.11
C LEU A 8 -14.36 76.14 30.70
N GLY A 9 -15.30 75.49 31.41
CA GLY A 9 -15.32 74.07 31.76
C GLY A 9 -14.01 73.35 32.13
N ASP A 10 -13.82 73.12 33.43
CA ASP A 10 -13.01 72.05 34.06
C ASP A 10 -11.56 71.74 33.64
N LEU A 11 -10.85 72.57 32.87
CA LEU A 11 -9.38 72.43 32.71
C LEU A 11 -8.65 73.77 32.87
N SER A 12 -7.75 73.84 33.86
CA SER A 12 -7.07 75.08 34.26
C SER A 12 -5.94 75.46 33.29
N ILE A 13 -5.97 76.69 32.79
CA ILE A 13 -4.95 77.31 31.91
C ILE A 13 -3.77 77.80 32.76
N ASN A 14 -2.97 76.87 33.28
CA ASN A 14 -1.59 77.14 33.68
C ASN A 14 -0.73 76.05 33.06
N GLU A 15 -0.25 76.29 31.84
CA GLU A 15 0.73 75.40 31.22
C GLU A 15 1.96 75.29 32.15
N LYS A 16 2.25 74.08 32.61
CA LYS A 16 3.43 73.81 33.43
C LYS A 16 4.70 74.08 32.60
N THR A 17 5.69 74.72 33.22
CA THR A 17 6.97 75.05 32.57
C THR A 17 7.97 73.90 32.59
N GLU A 18 7.90 73.04 33.62
CA GLU A 18 8.74 71.85 33.76
C GLU A 18 8.31 70.75 32.77
N LEU A 19 9.29 70.12 32.11
CA LEU A 19 9.06 69.20 30.99
C LEU A 19 8.22 67.98 31.38
N THR A 20 8.56 67.38 32.51
CA THR A 20 7.89 66.21 33.07
C THR A 20 6.48 66.56 33.53
N GLU A 21 6.31 67.69 34.23
CA GLU A 21 4.99 68.14 34.70
C GLU A 21 4.06 68.49 33.53
N ARG A 22 4.58 69.11 32.46
CA ARG A 22 3.79 69.41 31.25
C ARG A 22 3.37 68.14 30.51
N PHE A 23 4.20 67.11 30.51
CA PHE A 23 3.86 65.81 29.92
C PHE A 23 2.73 65.14 30.70
N ILE A 24 2.86 65.07 32.03
CA ILE A 24 1.81 64.52 32.90
C ILE A 24 0.50 65.31 32.76
N GLN A 25 0.58 66.63 32.71
CA GLN A 25 -0.57 67.49 32.44
C GLN A 25 -1.25 67.16 31.10
N ALA A 26 -0.49 66.93 30.02
CA ALA A 26 -1.06 66.56 28.72
C ALA A 26 -1.78 65.20 28.74
N LEU A 27 -1.26 64.23 29.51
CA LEU A 27 -1.91 62.94 29.71
C LEU A 27 -3.21 63.08 30.51
N ASP A 28 -3.22 63.91 31.55
CA ASP A 28 -4.41 64.18 32.38
C ASP A 28 -5.51 64.91 31.59
N GLU A 29 -5.14 65.95 30.84
CA GLU A 29 -6.03 66.70 29.96
C GLU A 29 -6.64 65.85 28.84
N SER A 30 -5.90 64.82 28.39
CA SER A 30 -6.35 63.86 27.39
C SER A 30 -7.07 62.64 28.00
N GLY A 31 -7.28 62.60 29.32
CA GLY A 31 -7.96 61.49 29.99
C GLY A 31 -7.25 60.14 29.86
N ILE A 32 -5.92 60.13 29.75
CA ILE A 32 -5.12 58.92 29.53
C ILE A 32 -4.78 58.24 30.86
N ASP A 33 -5.19 56.98 31.00
CA ASP A 33 -5.03 56.17 32.20
C ASP A 33 -4.49 54.76 31.91
N GLY A 34 -4.36 53.95 32.96
CA GLY A 34 -4.02 52.52 32.86
C GLY A 34 -2.61 52.19 32.36
N PRO A 35 -2.39 50.94 31.90
CA PRO A 35 -1.12 50.45 31.36
C PRO A 35 -0.55 51.31 30.23
N PHE A 36 -1.41 51.86 29.36
CA PHE A 36 -0.97 52.78 28.30
C PHE A 36 -0.31 54.03 28.86
N ARG A 37 -0.89 54.63 29.92
CA ARG A 37 -0.29 55.79 30.62
C ARG A 37 1.08 55.44 31.21
N THR A 38 1.22 54.25 31.79
CA THR A 38 2.48 53.79 32.38
C THR A 38 3.58 53.72 31.32
N LEU A 39 3.30 53.09 30.17
CA LEU A 39 4.25 52.99 29.05
C LEU A 39 4.64 54.38 28.51
N LEU A 40 3.67 55.28 28.32
CA LEU A 40 3.96 56.64 27.87
C LEU A 40 4.84 57.41 28.86
N THR A 41 4.58 57.26 30.15
CA THR A 41 5.33 57.93 31.22
C THR A 41 6.76 57.41 31.29
N GLU A 42 6.95 56.10 31.22
CA GLU A 42 8.26 55.45 31.25
C GLU A 42 9.16 55.93 30.12
N HIS A 43 8.63 56.02 28.90
CA HIS A 43 9.45 56.35 27.73
C HIS A 43 9.56 57.86 27.49
N PHE A 44 8.48 58.63 27.62
CA PHE A 44 8.45 60.00 27.10
C PHE A 44 8.45 61.12 28.16
N SER A 45 8.22 60.84 29.45
CA SER A 45 8.05 61.88 30.48
C SER A 45 9.17 62.95 30.50
N GLU A 46 10.42 62.53 30.40
CA GLU A 46 11.58 63.43 30.40
C GLU A 46 12.03 63.89 29.00
N ASN A 47 11.54 63.25 27.94
CA ASN A 47 12.13 63.34 26.60
C ASN A 47 11.13 63.63 25.46
N TRP A 48 9.84 63.85 25.75
CA TRP A 48 8.80 64.00 24.74
C TRP A 48 9.09 65.12 23.73
N LYS A 49 9.71 66.24 24.14
CA LYS A 49 10.08 67.31 23.20
C LYS A 49 11.09 66.87 22.12
N ARG A 50 11.91 65.84 22.37
CA ARG A 50 12.82 65.28 21.35
C ARG A 50 12.08 64.45 20.30
N VAL A 51 10.90 63.95 20.65
CA VAL A 51 10.07 63.08 19.80
C VAL A 51 9.00 63.88 19.08
N PHE A 52 8.35 64.84 19.75
CA PHE A 52 7.22 65.59 19.20
C PHE A 52 7.57 67.01 18.75
N TRP A 53 8.68 67.59 19.19
CA TRP A 53 9.07 69.01 19.05
C TRP A 53 8.14 70.02 19.71
N THR A 54 6.82 69.89 19.57
CA THR A 54 5.81 70.80 20.14
C THR A 54 4.76 70.06 20.97
N ALA A 55 4.09 70.78 21.89
CA ALA A 55 2.99 70.23 22.69
C ALA A 55 1.79 69.86 21.81
N CYS A 56 1.48 70.65 20.77
CA CYS A 56 0.42 70.36 19.83
C CYS A 56 0.62 69.00 19.13
N ASP A 57 1.85 68.68 18.73
CA ASP A 57 2.16 67.40 18.08
C ASP A 57 1.99 66.19 19.04
N LEU A 58 2.24 66.39 20.34
CA LEU A 58 1.99 65.38 21.38
C LEU A 58 0.47 65.21 21.58
N GLU A 59 -0.26 66.31 21.77
CA GLU A 59 -1.71 66.30 21.98
C GLU A 59 -2.46 65.72 20.78
N ASP A 60 -2.01 65.99 19.56
CA ASP A 60 -2.61 65.43 18.34
C ASP A 60 -2.37 63.91 18.22
N ALA A 61 -1.23 63.40 18.72
CA ALA A 61 -1.01 61.96 18.83
C ALA A 61 -1.88 61.33 19.93
N LEU A 62 -2.06 62.01 21.07
CA LEU A 62 -2.91 61.52 22.16
C LEU A 62 -4.40 61.51 21.78
N LYS A 63 -4.89 62.53 21.06
CA LYS A 63 -6.29 62.60 20.58
C LYS A 63 -6.70 61.40 19.73
N ARG A 64 -5.76 60.81 18.97
CA ARG A 64 -6.01 59.61 18.15
C ARG A 64 -6.33 58.37 18.97
N THR A 65 -5.98 58.36 20.25
CA THR A 65 -6.21 57.21 21.15
C THR A 65 -7.59 57.26 21.82
N LEU A 66 -8.23 58.44 21.88
CA LEU A 66 -9.52 58.66 22.55
C LEU A 66 -10.67 57.75 22.07
N PRO A 67 -10.77 57.37 20.78
CA PRO A 67 -11.82 56.46 20.33
C PRO A 67 -11.66 55.01 20.83
N HIS A 68 -10.51 54.66 21.40
CA HIS A 68 -10.13 53.28 21.71
C HIS A 68 -10.22 52.99 23.21
N THR A 69 -10.72 51.82 23.55
CA THR A 69 -10.89 51.38 24.95
C THR A 69 -9.78 50.44 25.40
N MET A 70 -9.30 49.57 24.50
CA MET A 70 -8.23 48.61 24.75
C MET A 70 -6.85 49.26 24.66
N ASP A 71 -5.94 48.94 25.59
CA ASP A 71 -4.58 49.51 25.60
C ASP A 71 -3.79 49.18 24.34
N SER A 72 -3.96 47.99 23.76
CA SER A 72 -3.33 47.59 22.49
C SER A 72 -3.74 48.49 21.33
N GLU A 73 -5.03 48.81 21.23
CA GLU A 73 -5.56 49.73 20.22
C GLU A 73 -5.11 51.17 20.47
N LYS A 74 -5.11 51.63 21.73
CA LYS A 74 -4.57 52.94 22.11
C LYS A 74 -3.09 53.07 21.71
N CYS A 75 -2.27 52.07 22.01
CA CYS A 75 -0.86 52.02 21.62
C CYS A 75 -0.66 52.06 20.10
N ALA A 76 -1.43 51.27 19.35
CA ALA A 76 -1.35 51.25 17.88
C ALA A 76 -1.82 52.57 17.25
N ALA A 77 -2.92 53.14 17.74
CA ALA A 77 -3.45 54.43 17.29
C ALA A 77 -2.50 55.60 17.62
N PHE A 78 -1.79 55.52 18.74
CA PHE A 78 -0.73 56.47 19.09
C PHE A 78 0.44 56.38 18.09
N LEU A 79 0.95 55.18 17.84
CA LEU A 79 2.07 54.96 16.92
C LEU A 79 1.74 55.27 15.45
N SER A 80 0.47 55.18 15.06
CA SER A 80 0.00 55.55 13.72
C SER A 80 -0.15 57.06 13.50
N ALA A 81 0.19 57.90 14.48
CA ALA A 81 0.29 59.35 14.26
C ALA A 81 1.37 59.63 13.18
N PRO A 82 1.08 60.43 12.13
CA PRO A 82 1.94 60.52 10.92
C PRO A 82 3.42 60.77 11.22
N ARG A 83 3.74 61.70 12.12
CA ARG A 83 5.13 62.01 12.50
C ARG A 83 5.83 60.88 13.25
N LEU A 84 5.11 60.14 14.09
CA LEU A 84 5.65 59.00 14.82
C LEU A 84 5.85 57.81 13.87
N MET A 85 4.86 57.55 13.04
CA MET A 85 4.92 56.52 12.01
C MET A 85 6.10 56.78 11.06
N ASP A 86 6.27 57.99 10.54
CA ASP A 86 7.40 58.32 9.64
C ASP A 86 8.77 58.12 10.31
N LYS A 87 8.91 58.54 11.57
CA LYS A 87 10.14 58.34 12.36
C LYS A 87 10.42 56.86 12.61
N LEU A 88 9.39 56.11 12.98
CA LEU A 88 9.50 54.67 13.22
C LEU A 88 9.82 53.92 11.93
N SER A 89 9.17 54.27 10.80
CA SER A 89 9.46 53.74 9.47
C SER A 89 10.91 53.94 9.08
N PHE A 90 11.41 55.18 9.24
CA PHE A 90 12.80 55.50 8.94
C PHE A 90 13.78 54.68 9.80
N GLU A 91 13.48 54.48 11.09
CA GLU A 91 14.33 53.66 11.96
C GLU A 91 14.29 52.17 11.60
N LEU A 92 13.12 51.62 11.29
CA LEU A 92 12.97 50.22 10.86
C LEU A 92 13.72 49.95 9.54
N GLN A 93 13.71 50.90 8.61
CA GLN A 93 14.42 50.77 7.34
C GLN A 93 15.94 50.93 7.50
N THR A 94 16.40 51.87 8.33
CA THR A 94 17.84 52.23 8.42
C THR A 94 18.63 51.34 9.38
N ARG A 95 18.00 50.67 10.35
CA ARG A 95 18.71 49.81 11.32
C ARG A 95 19.27 48.52 10.74
N HIS A 96 18.82 48.09 9.58
CA HIS A 96 19.45 46.97 8.88
C HIS A 96 20.86 47.29 8.38
N VAL A 97 21.23 48.57 8.30
CA VAL A 97 22.50 49.05 7.72
C VAL A 97 23.56 49.35 8.78
N ALA A 98 23.19 49.75 10.01
CA ALA A 98 24.15 49.99 11.09
C ALA A 98 23.52 49.90 12.49
N PRO A 99 24.22 49.32 13.49
CA PRO A 99 23.77 49.33 14.88
C PRO A 99 23.83 50.76 15.44
N ARG A 100 22.71 51.48 15.38
CA ARG A 100 22.51 52.79 16.02
C ARG A 100 21.92 52.61 17.42
N GLN A 101 22.20 53.55 18.32
CA GLN A 101 21.55 53.60 19.62
C GLN A 101 20.04 53.69 19.44
N LYS A 102 19.28 52.81 20.14
CA LYS A 102 17.83 52.77 19.98
C LYS A 102 17.21 54.08 20.44
N SER A 103 16.38 54.72 19.60
CA SER A 103 15.63 55.90 20.03
C SER A 103 14.57 55.53 21.07
N VAL A 104 14.13 56.53 21.82
CA VAL A 104 13.04 56.38 22.81
C VAL A 104 11.76 55.89 22.15
N LEU A 105 11.42 56.42 20.97
CA LEU A 105 10.24 56.00 20.21
C LEU A 105 10.32 54.52 19.82
N PHE A 106 11.50 54.05 19.43
CA PHE A 106 11.67 52.65 19.07
C PHE A 106 11.58 51.72 20.28
N ARG A 107 12.17 52.10 21.42
CA ARG A 107 12.06 51.30 22.66
C ARG A 107 10.62 51.20 23.11
N PHE A 108 9.87 52.30 23.03
CA PHE A 108 8.44 52.29 23.25
C PHE A 108 7.70 51.34 22.28
N ALA A 109 8.01 51.38 20.98
CA ALA A 109 7.38 50.47 20.01
C ALA A 109 7.75 48.98 20.23
N GLU A 110 8.96 48.70 20.69
CA GLU A 110 9.43 47.36 21.08
C GLU A 110 8.69 46.86 22.34
N ASP A 111 8.54 47.69 23.35
CA ASP A 111 7.78 47.34 24.56
C ASP A 111 6.30 47.14 24.24
N VAL A 112 5.71 47.96 23.36
CA VAL A 112 4.34 47.76 22.87
C VAL A 112 4.21 46.44 22.10
N ALA A 113 5.17 46.10 21.24
CA ALA A 113 5.18 44.83 20.52
C ALA A 113 5.13 43.64 21.49
N LEU A 114 6.00 43.66 22.51
CA LEU A 114 6.16 42.55 23.44
C LEU A 114 5.06 42.49 24.52
N SER A 115 4.49 43.62 24.92
CA SER A 115 3.47 43.68 25.98
C SER A 115 2.05 43.63 25.45
N CYS A 116 1.75 44.28 24.33
CA CYS A 116 0.40 44.40 23.79
C CYS A 116 0.12 43.44 22.62
N PHE A 117 1.14 43.04 21.86
CA PHE A 117 0.99 42.20 20.67
C PHE A 117 1.91 40.95 20.62
N PRO A 118 2.17 40.25 21.75
CA PRO A 118 3.15 39.15 21.77
C PRO A 118 2.77 37.96 20.85
N ALA A 119 1.47 37.78 20.58
CA ALA A 119 0.94 36.68 19.77
C ALA A 119 0.41 37.14 18.40
N SER A 120 0.41 38.44 18.10
CA SER A 120 -0.18 38.96 16.87
C SER A 120 0.64 40.12 16.27
N PRO A 121 1.86 39.83 15.77
CA PRO A 121 2.72 40.83 15.14
C PRO A 121 2.09 41.48 13.90
N TYR A 122 1.28 40.73 13.15
CA TYR A 122 0.65 41.24 11.93
C TYR A 122 -0.51 42.18 12.26
N ALA A 123 -1.32 41.89 13.28
CA ALA A 123 -2.32 42.85 13.75
C ALA A 123 -1.69 44.20 14.15
N PHE A 124 -0.53 44.15 14.82
CA PHE A 124 0.19 45.37 15.19
C PHE A 124 0.70 46.13 13.95
N TYR A 125 1.38 45.41 13.05
CA TYR A 125 1.87 45.97 11.78
C TYR A 125 0.74 46.61 10.97
N HIS A 126 -0.36 45.88 10.78
CA HIS A 126 -1.51 46.31 10.00
C HIS A 126 -2.14 47.58 10.60
N SER A 127 -2.29 47.62 11.92
CA SER A 127 -2.87 48.76 12.64
C SER A 127 -2.04 50.04 12.51
N VAL A 128 -0.71 49.93 12.45
CA VAL A 128 0.18 51.10 12.39
C VAL A 128 0.49 51.54 10.97
N PHE A 129 0.79 50.60 10.06
CA PHE A 129 1.39 50.92 8.75
C PHE A 129 0.47 50.65 7.55
N GLU A 130 -0.45 49.70 7.66
CA GLU A 130 -1.27 49.26 6.51
C GLU A 130 -2.63 49.96 6.45
N SER A 131 -3.19 50.29 7.61
CA SER A 131 -4.49 50.97 7.74
C SER A 131 -4.48 52.45 7.32
N GLN A 132 -3.31 53.08 7.10
CA GLN A 132 -3.18 54.51 6.79
C GLN A 132 -2.44 54.75 5.47
N SER A 133 -3.17 55.17 4.43
CA SER A 133 -2.67 55.46 3.08
C SER A 133 -1.86 56.78 2.98
N GLY A 134 -0.75 56.91 3.72
CA GLY A 134 0.00 58.17 3.74
C GLY A 134 1.48 58.13 4.14
N ALA A 135 2.09 56.96 4.39
CA ALA A 135 3.51 56.90 4.74
C ALA A 135 4.41 57.28 3.56
N PHE A 136 5.43 58.13 3.79
CA PHE A 136 6.38 58.57 2.76
C PHE A 136 7.29 57.43 2.25
N ALA A 137 7.46 56.36 3.05
CA ALA A 137 8.17 55.16 2.66
C ALA A 137 7.48 53.92 3.29
N PRO A 138 6.99 52.94 2.50
CA PRO A 138 6.33 51.76 3.04
C PRO A 138 7.34 50.89 3.79
N VAL A 139 6.99 50.49 5.02
CA VAL A 139 7.71 49.47 5.79
C VAL A 139 7.12 48.12 5.42
N SER A 140 7.97 47.16 5.08
CA SER A 140 7.51 45.80 4.84
C SER A 140 7.35 45.01 6.14
N PHE A 141 6.42 44.06 6.15
CA PHE A 141 6.12 43.28 7.35
C PHE A 141 7.34 42.55 7.93
N TRP A 142 8.25 42.03 7.11
CA TRP A 142 9.47 41.37 7.60
C TRP A 142 10.42 42.35 8.31
N GLN A 143 10.55 43.60 7.84
CA GLN A 143 11.38 44.63 8.49
C GLN A 143 10.82 44.96 9.86
N PHE A 144 9.50 45.05 9.94
CA PHE A 144 8.79 45.28 11.18
C PHE A 144 9.05 44.17 12.21
N VAL A 145 8.87 42.90 11.81
CA VAL A 145 9.10 41.75 12.69
C VAL A 145 10.57 41.69 13.13
N PHE A 146 11.52 41.77 12.20
CA PHE A 146 12.95 41.72 12.54
C PHE A 146 13.40 42.90 13.41
N GLY A 147 12.78 44.06 13.22
CA GLY A 147 13.07 45.27 13.99
C GLY A 147 12.57 45.20 15.43
N LEU A 148 11.29 44.88 15.63
CA LEU A 148 10.64 44.98 16.95
C LEU A 148 10.62 43.68 17.74
N TYR A 149 10.53 42.52 17.09
CA TYR A 149 10.49 41.21 17.75
C TYR A 149 11.83 40.47 17.68
N GLY A 150 12.75 40.95 16.86
CA GLY A 150 14.04 40.32 16.60
C GLY A 150 13.99 39.28 15.48
N ARG A 151 15.17 38.95 14.95
CA ARG A 151 15.30 38.06 13.78
C ARG A 151 14.79 36.65 14.03
N ASP A 152 14.99 36.10 15.23
CA ASP A 152 14.59 34.72 15.53
C ASP A 152 13.08 34.55 15.73
N PHE A 153 12.33 35.64 15.89
CA PHE A 153 10.88 35.59 16.05
C PHE A 153 10.18 35.01 14.83
N CYS A 154 10.77 35.08 13.64
CA CYS A 154 10.18 34.51 12.43
C CYS A 154 10.06 32.97 12.45
N TYR A 155 10.72 32.30 13.40
CA TYR A 155 10.57 30.87 13.64
C TYR A 155 9.54 30.55 14.73
N SER A 156 8.96 31.57 15.37
CA SER A 156 8.03 31.39 16.48
C SER A 156 6.66 30.91 16.00
N PRO A 157 5.94 30.12 16.81
CA PRO A 157 4.54 29.77 16.51
C PRO A 157 3.63 31.00 16.38
N ALA A 158 3.93 32.07 17.11
CA ALA A 158 3.13 33.29 17.13
C ALA A 158 3.07 34.00 15.76
N LEU A 159 4.12 33.92 14.95
CA LEU A 159 4.08 34.52 13.60
C LEU A 159 3.06 33.81 12.70
N PHE A 160 3.06 32.47 12.70
CA PHE A 160 2.19 31.67 11.83
C PHE A 160 0.78 31.52 12.40
N GLY A 161 0.65 31.64 13.72
CA GLY A 161 -0.57 31.59 14.52
C GLY A 161 -1.32 32.92 14.61
N ASP A 162 -0.84 33.98 13.97
CA ASP A 162 -1.48 35.30 14.02
C ASP A 162 -2.88 35.26 13.37
N GLU A 163 -3.92 35.53 14.16
CA GLU A 163 -5.32 35.42 13.72
C GLU A 163 -5.65 36.34 12.54
N VAL A 164 -5.08 37.55 12.51
CA VAL A 164 -5.30 38.51 11.42
C VAL A 164 -4.61 38.02 10.17
N LEU A 165 -3.39 37.49 10.29
CA LEU A 165 -2.65 36.92 9.17
C LEU A 165 -3.35 35.65 8.62
N GLN A 166 -3.92 34.81 9.49
CA GLN A 166 -4.66 33.60 9.11
C GLN A 166 -6.01 33.90 8.45
N ALA A 167 -6.66 35.00 8.83
CA ALA A 167 -7.92 35.43 8.22
C ALA A 167 -7.77 35.97 6.79
N MET A 168 -6.53 36.22 6.34
CA MET A 168 -6.25 36.68 4.98
C MET A 168 -6.46 35.58 3.94
N GLY A 169 -6.61 35.98 2.67
CA GLY A 169 -6.61 35.04 1.56
C GLY A 169 -5.29 34.25 1.46
N PRO A 170 -5.30 32.98 1.02
CA PRO A 170 -4.10 32.14 0.96
C PRO A 170 -2.94 32.73 0.18
N ASP A 171 -3.23 33.36 -0.97
CA ASP A 171 -2.22 34.00 -1.81
C ASP A 171 -1.61 35.24 -1.12
N GLU A 172 -2.44 36.09 -0.53
CA GLU A 172 -1.97 37.31 0.15
C GLU A 172 -1.11 36.98 1.38
N ARG A 173 -1.55 36.03 2.20
CA ARG A 173 -0.74 35.52 3.33
C ARG A 173 0.59 34.96 2.86
N SER A 174 0.57 34.16 1.78
CA SER A 174 1.76 33.55 1.23
C SER A 174 2.74 34.62 0.74
N ASP A 175 2.28 35.66 0.06
CA ASP A 175 3.12 36.77 -0.38
C ASP A 175 3.80 37.50 0.79
N ARG A 176 3.08 37.73 1.90
CA ARG A 176 3.65 38.36 3.10
C ARG A 176 4.77 37.51 3.71
N LEU A 177 4.52 36.22 3.90
CA LEU A 177 5.48 35.28 4.50
C LEU A 177 6.65 34.99 3.55
N TRP A 178 6.42 34.93 2.24
CA TRP A 178 7.46 34.69 1.24
C TRP A 178 8.56 35.74 1.24
N ASN A 179 8.22 37.00 1.57
CA ASN A 179 9.20 38.08 1.68
C ASN A 179 10.30 37.79 2.73
N PHE A 180 9.98 37.05 3.82
CA PHE A 180 10.99 36.63 4.79
C PHE A 180 12.03 35.72 4.15
N PHE A 181 11.58 34.71 3.40
CA PHE A 181 12.48 33.81 2.66
C PHE A 181 13.29 34.57 1.61
N ARG A 182 12.65 35.41 0.78
CA ARG A 182 13.34 36.17 -0.29
C ARG A 182 14.50 36.99 0.26
N VAL A 183 14.28 37.70 1.37
CA VAL A 183 15.30 38.55 1.98
C VAL A 183 16.43 37.74 2.61
N MET A 184 16.13 36.61 3.26
CA MET A 184 17.16 35.72 3.80
C MET A 184 17.99 35.05 2.69
N ALA A 185 17.33 34.63 1.61
CA ALA A 185 17.96 33.92 0.49
C ALA A 185 18.82 34.83 -0.42
N SER A 186 18.47 36.11 -0.53
CA SER A 186 19.16 37.10 -1.37
C SER A 186 20.16 37.99 -0.61
N GLN A 187 20.57 37.65 0.63
CA GLN A 187 21.62 38.39 1.35
C GLN A 187 22.97 38.28 0.64
N VAL A 188 23.74 39.39 0.64
CA VAL A 188 25.07 39.48 0.04
C VAL A 188 26.03 40.16 1.02
N ASP A 189 27.24 39.63 1.15
CA ASP A 189 28.24 40.16 2.09
C ASP A 189 28.87 41.48 1.61
N HIS A 190 28.85 41.76 0.30
CA HIS A 190 29.30 43.01 -0.31
C HIS A 190 28.41 43.42 -1.49
N GLN A 191 27.75 44.58 -1.41
CA GLN A 191 27.23 45.27 -2.59
C GLN A 191 28.39 46.03 -3.24
N PRO A 192 28.78 45.75 -4.49
CA PRO A 192 29.61 46.69 -5.23
C PRO A 192 28.80 47.98 -5.44
N ASP A 193 29.39 49.12 -5.07
CA ASP A 193 28.77 50.44 -5.20
C ASP A 193 28.14 50.61 -6.60
N GLY A 194 26.82 50.80 -6.63
CA GLY A 194 26.07 51.26 -7.82
C GLY A 194 25.49 50.19 -8.75
N ALA A 195 25.63 48.89 -8.49
CA ALA A 195 24.96 47.86 -9.29
C ALA A 195 23.58 47.51 -8.70
N ILE A 196 22.50 47.71 -9.48
CA ILE A 196 21.22 47.03 -9.25
C ILE A 196 21.46 45.57 -9.60
N ALA A 197 21.92 44.79 -8.64
CA ALA A 197 22.19 43.40 -8.86
C ALA A 197 20.89 42.58 -8.74
N ASP A 198 20.72 41.60 -9.63
CA ASP A 198 19.52 40.79 -9.72
C ASP A 198 19.40 39.87 -8.50
N GLU A 199 18.34 40.05 -7.69
CA GLU A 199 18.07 39.23 -6.51
C GLU A 199 18.08 37.74 -6.82
N PHE A 200 17.68 37.37 -8.04
CA PHE A 200 17.66 35.99 -8.52
C PHE A 200 19.08 35.43 -8.73
N GLU A 201 20.00 36.23 -9.26
CA GLU A 201 21.40 35.84 -9.47
C GLU A 201 22.08 35.52 -8.13
N TYR A 202 21.77 36.28 -7.08
CA TYR A 202 22.31 36.02 -5.74
C TYR A 202 21.78 34.73 -5.11
N ARG A 203 20.49 34.43 -5.28
CA ARG A 203 19.93 33.16 -4.81
C ARG A 203 20.58 31.98 -5.52
N MET A 204 20.81 32.10 -6.83
CA MET A 204 21.51 31.08 -7.61
C MET A 204 22.97 30.88 -7.13
N LYS A 205 23.71 31.97 -6.86
CA LYS A 205 25.08 31.90 -6.31
C LYS A 205 25.12 31.25 -4.93
N ASN A 206 24.22 31.65 -4.02
CA ASN A 206 24.12 31.09 -2.68
C ASN A 206 23.73 29.60 -2.74
N LEU A 207 22.80 29.20 -3.62
CA LEU A 207 22.45 27.80 -3.86
C LEU A 207 23.66 26.98 -4.29
N ILE A 208 24.40 27.43 -5.30
CA ILE A 208 25.59 26.73 -5.80
C ILE A 208 26.65 26.59 -4.68
N ALA A 209 26.87 27.66 -3.92
CA ALA A 209 27.83 27.66 -2.81
C ALA A 209 27.42 26.68 -1.70
N VAL A 210 26.16 26.69 -1.27
CA VAL A 210 25.63 25.79 -0.24
C VAL A 210 25.62 24.34 -0.72
N ALA A 211 25.22 24.07 -1.96
CA ALA A 211 25.23 22.72 -2.52
C ALA A 211 26.65 22.12 -2.59
N SER A 212 27.64 22.95 -2.95
CA SER A 212 29.05 22.54 -2.92
C SER A 212 29.52 22.25 -1.49
N LEU A 213 29.06 23.03 -0.50
CA LEU A 213 29.40 22.80 0.90
C LEU A 213 28.80 21.49 1.46
N GLU A 214 27.54 21.16 1.11
CA GLU A 214 26.83 20.01 1.70
C GLU A 214 27.00 18.68 0.95
N LEU A 215 27.14 18.69 -0.39
CA LEU A 215 27.10 17.46 -1.21
C LEU A 215 28.40 17.11 -1.93
N GLN A 216 29.28 18.07 -2.22
CA GLN A 216 30.55 17.84 -2.91
C GLN A 216 31.66 18.68 -2.30
N PRO A 217 32.35 18.20 -1.24
CA PRO A 217 33.58 18.82 -0.79
C PRO A 217 34.64 18.70 -1.90
N LEU A 218 34.70 19.69 -2.78
CA LEU A 218 35.75 19.86 -3.78
C LEU A 218 36.86 20.70 -3.15
N ASP A 219 38.04 20.10 -2.98
CA ASP A 219 39.22 20.72 -2.34
C ASP A 219 39.62 22.07 -2.96
N ASP A 220 39.25 22.34 -4.22
CA ASP A 220 39.61 23.56 -4.95
C ASP A 220 38.57 24.71 -4.90
N LEU A 221 37.39 24.49 -4.31
CA LEU A 221 36.28 25.47 -4.23
C LEU A 221 35.88 25.84 -2.78
N GLN A 222 36.55 25.28 -1.77
CA GLN A 222 36.24 25.55 -0.36
C GLN A 222 36.77 26.92 0.10
N GLY A 223 35.91 27.94 -0.01
CA GLY A 223 35.95 29.08 0.91
C GLY A 223 35.20 28.75 2.20
N PRO A 224 35.52 29.37 3.35
CA PRO A 224 34.70 29.25 4.55
C PRO A 224 33.27 29.74 4.28
N PRO A 225 32.23 29.15 4.92
CA PRO A 225 30.86 29.56 4.70
C PRO A 225 30.68 31.05 5.01
N THR A 226 30.21 31.80 4.02
CA THR A 226 29.97 33.24 4.10
C THR A 226 28.75 33.55 4.96
N ARG A 227 28.56 34.81 5.35
CA ARG A 227 27.33 35.19 6.07
C ARG A 227 26.11 35.02 5.17
N SER A 228 26.22 35.29 3.86
CA SER A 228 25.17 34.99 2.88
C SER A 228 24.74 33.52 2.86
N ASN A 229 25.69 32.57 2.93
CA ASN A 229 25.38 31.13 2.94
C ASN A 229 24.59 30.74 4.21
N HIS A 230 24.97 31.28 5.37
CA HIS A 230 24.25 31.03 6.62
C HIS A 230 22.83 31.62 6.59
N GLU A 231 22.64 32.81 6.03
CA GLU A 231 21.30 33.42 5.91
C GLU A 231 20.42 32.66 4.90
N PHE A 232 20.99 32.13 3.81
CA PHE A 232 20.27 31.25 2.90
C PHE A 232 19.75 29.98 3.61
N LEU A 233 20.60 29.30 4.39
CA LEU A 233 20.20 28.13 5.18
C LEU A 233 19.15 28.47 6.25
N LYS A 234 19.20 29.68 6.84
CA LYS A 234 18.15 30.21 7.72
C LYS A 234 16.83 30.41 6.99
N GLY A 235 16.86 30.85 5.73
CA GLY A 235 15.69 30.92 4.86
C GLY A 235 15.08 29.53 4.63
N MET A 236 15.89 28.51 4.37
CA MET A 236 15.42 27.13 4.23
C MET A 236 14.81 26.59 5.52
N LYS A 237 15.41 26.92 6.68
CA LYS A 237 14.82 26.61 7.99
C LYS A 237 13.47 27.30 8.18
N PHE A 238 13.32 28.53 7.70
CA PHE A 238 12.06 29.28 7.78
C PHE A 238 10.98 28.59 6.95
N LEU A 239 11.26 28.19 5.71
CA LEU A 239 10.31 27.43 4.88
C LEU A 239 9.87 26.13 5.56
N ARG A 240 10.79 25.35 6.12
CA ARG A 240 10.45 24.13 6.88
C ARG A 240 9.57 24.44 8.10
N THR A 241 9.87 25.51 8.83
CA THR A 241 9.08 25.92 9.99
C THR A 241 7.68 26.34 9.56
N TRP A 242 7.56 27.10 8.48
CA TRP A 242 6.28 27.52 7.92
C TRP A 242 5.43 26.31 7.52
N VAL A 243 5.98 25.39 6.73
CA VAL A 243 5.29 24.14 6.34
C VAL A 243 4.80 23.37 7.57
N ALA A 244 5.67 23.18 8.57
CA ALA A 244 5.31 22.45 9.78
C ALA A 244 4.13 23.10 10.53
N ARG A 245 4.15 24.43 10.72
CA ARG A 245 3.10 25.15 11.45
C ARG A 245 1.78 25.20 10.72
N ASP A 246 1.81 25.38 9.41
CA ASP A 246 0.59 25.39 8.60
C ASP A 246 -0.04 23.99 8.50
N ALA A 247 0.79 22.94 8.44
CA ALA A 247 0.33 21.56 8.47
C ALA A 247 -0.29 21.20 9.84
N GLU A 248 0.34 21.61 10.95
CA GLU A 248 -0.16 21.42 12.32
C GLU A 248 -1.52 22.10 12.55
N SER A 249 -1.69 23.31 12.00
CA SER A 249 -2.93 24.10 12.14
C SER A 249 -4.03 23.70 11.15
N GLY A 250 -3.74 22.83 10.17
CA GLY A 250 -4.69 22.43 9.13
C GLY A 250 -4.89 23.47 8.03
N LEU A 251 -4.09 24.54 8.00
CA LEU A 251 -4.10 25.55 6.92
C LEU A 251 -3.48 25.04 5.62
N LEU A 252 -2.69 23.97 5.69
CA LEU A 252 -2.05 23.34 4.55
C LEU A 252 -2.45 21.87 4.47
N ALA A 253 -3.43 21.58 3.61
CA ALA A 253 -4.02 20.24 3.49
C ALA A 253 -3.29 19.34 2.47
N ASN A 254 -2.58 19.93 1.50
CA ASN A 254 -1.88 19.20 0.46
C ASN A 254 -0.68 19.97 -0.11
N GLU A 255 0.09 19.31 -0.96
CA GLU A 255 1.32 19.82 -1.57
C GLU A 255 1.11 20.81 -2.73
N PHE A 256 -0.13 21.16 -3.07
CA PHE A 256 -0.45 22.11 -4.16
C PHE A 256 -0.93 23.47 -3.63
N GLU A 257 -0.95 23.67 -2.32
CA GLU A 257 -1.49 24.85 -1.66
C GLU A 257 -0.42 25.66 -0.92
N GLY A 258 -0.76 26.90 -0.59
CA GLY A 258 0.03 27.80 0.24
C GLY A 258 1.48 27.94 -0.21
N VAL A 259 2.41 27.70 0.72
CA VAL A 259 3.86 27.83 0.52
C VAL A 259 4.39 26.98 -0.64
N PHE A 260 3.80 25.83 -0.93
CA PHE A 260 4.32 24.95 -1.99
C PHE A 260 4.16 25.56 -3.38
N ARG A 261 3.12 26.36 -3.63
CA ARG A 261 2.97 27.06 -4.92
C ARG A 261 4.17 27.98 -5.20
N ALA A 262 4.54 28.79 -4.21
CA ALA A 262 5.68 29.71 -4.32
C ALA A 262 7.02 28.97 -4.40
N VAL A 263 7.18 27.88 -3.65
CA VAL A 263 8.38 27.03 -3.70
C VAL A 263 8.54 26.38 -5.07
N GLU A 264 7.48 25.82 -5.64
CA GLU A 264 7.52 25.17 -6.95
C GLU A 264 7.90 26.15 -8.07
N ASP A 265 7.30 27.34 -8.07
CA ASP A 265 7.62 28.39 -9.04
C ASP A 265 9.09 28.83 -8.94
N GLU A 266 9.58 29.08 -7.72
CA GLU A 266 10.97 29.48 -7.47
C GLU A 266 11.96 28.35 -7.82
N TRP A 267 11.67 27.10 -7.43
CA TRP A 267 12.54 25.97 -7.71
C TRP A 267 12.57 25.67 -9.21
N ALA A 268 11.43 25.75 -9.90
CA ALA A 268 11.39 25.61 -11.35
C ALA A 268 12.14 26.72 -12.08
N ALA A 269 12.15 27.95 -11.54
CA ALA A 269 12.97 29.04 -12.07
C ALA A 269 14.47 28.76 -11.86
N LEU A 270 14.87 28.37 -10.65
CA LEU A 270 16.26 28.04 -10.31
C LEU A 270 16.78 26.84 -11.13
N SER A 271 16.01 25.76 -11.25
CA SER A 271 16.37 24.60 -12.06
C SER A 271 16.56 24.95 -13.54
N ARG A 272 15.63 25.71 -14.14
CA ARG A 272 15.79 26.17 -15.54
C ARG A 272 16.99 27.10 -15.73
N ALA A 273 17.40 27.84 -14.70
CA ALA A 273 18.62 28.66 -14.76
C ALA A 273 19.87 27.78 -14.69
N LEU A 274 19.91 26.81 -13.76
CA LEU A 274 20.99 25.84 -13.64
C LEU A 274 21.18 25.01 -14.91
N GLU A 275 20.11 24.51 -15.53
CA GLU A 275 20.17 23.75 -16.79
C GLU A 275 20.80 24.54 -17.93
N ARG A 276 20.48 25.84 -18.03
CA ARG A 276 21.08 26.74 -19.03
C ARG A 276 22.58 26.93 -18.80
N GLU A 277 23.01 27.05 -17.56
CA GLU A 277 24.43 27.15 -17.18
C GLU A 277 25.19 25.82 -17.34
N ILE A 278 24.54 24.67 -17.09
CA ILE A 278 25.14 23.34 -17.29
C ILE A 278 25.50 23.14 -18.77
N ALA A 279 24.62 23.57 -19.67
CA ALA A 279 24.83 23.44 -21.11
C ALA A 279 25.99 24.31 -21.64
N SER A 280 26.39 25.34 -20.90
CA SER A 280 27.39 26.33 -21.34
C SER A 280 28.74 26.24 -20.61
N ALA A 281 28.85 25.53 -19.48
CA ALA A 281 30.01 25.63 -18.58
C ALA A 281 30.83 24.33 -18.38
N ASN A 282 32.14 24.51 -18.09
CA ASN A 282 33.07 23.44 -17.70
C ASN A 282 32.83 22.86 -16.28
N HIS A 283 31.88 23.41 -15.52
CA HIS A 283 31.63 23.08 -14.10
C HIS A 283 30.38 22.20 -13.89
N HIS A 284 30.13 21.26 -14.81
CA HIS A 284 28.96 20.37 -14.80
C HIS A 284 28.67 19.68 -13.46
N LYS A 285 29.71 19.27 -12.71
CA LYS A 285 29.55 18.57 -11.42
C LYS A 285 28.95 19.45 -10.33
N VAL A 286 29.37 20.72 -10.25
CA VAL A 286 28.91 21.69 -9.24
C VAL A 286 27.45 22.05 -9.47
N LEU A 287 27.08 22.28 -10.73
CA LEU A 287 25.71 22.60 -11.10
C LEU A 287 24.78 21.37 -10.95
N ALA A 288 25.26 20.16 -11.24
CA ALA A 288 24.53 18.93 -10.95
C ALA A 288 24.31 18.73 -9.43
N ALA A 289 25.31 19.05 -8.60
CA ALA A 289 25.17 19.02 -7.15
C ALA A 289 24.12 20.04 -6.66
N ALA A 290 24.06 21.23 -7.25
CA ALA A 290 23.02 22.22 -6.94
C ALA A 290 21.61 21.73 -7.30
N GLN A 291 21.45 21.07 -8.45
CA GLN A 291 20.17 20.48 -8.84
C GLN A 291 19.75 19.34 -7.89
N GLU A 292 20.70 18.48 -7.50
CA GLU A 292 20.44 17.40 -6.55
C GLU A 292 20.09 17.96 -5.15
N TRP A 293 20.77 19.01 -4.72
CA TRP A 293 20.47 19.71 -3.48
C TRP A 293 19.02 20.23 -3.47
N LEU A 294 18.57 20.87 -4.56
CA LEU A 294 17.18 21.32 -4.69
C LEU A 294 16.18 20.16 -4.57
N ASN A 295 16.46 19.02 -5.21
CA ASN A 295 15.61 17.83 -5.16
C ASN A 295 15.52 17.23 -3.74
N ILE A 296 16.65 17.17 -3.03
CA ILE A 296 16.73 16.69 -1.64
C ILE A 296 15.88 17.57 -0.73
N HIS A 297 16.06 18.89 -0.78
CA HIS A 297 15.36 19.83 0.09
C HIS A 297 13.88 19.98 -0.28
N ARG A 298 13.52 19.83 -1.56
CA ARG A 298 12.12 19.70 -1.98
C ARG A 298 11.48 18.48 -1.31
N THR A 299 12.12 17.32 -1.39
CA THR A 299 11.63 16.09 -0.74
C THR A 299 11.54 16.27 0.79
N GLN A 300 12.47 16.99 1.44
CA GLN A 300 12.40 17.31 2.87
C GLN A 300 11.21 18.20 3.22
N LEU A 301 10.82 19.16 2.36
CA LEU A 301 9.64 20.00 2.59
C LEU A 301 8.36 19.17 2.51
N HIS A 302 8.20 18.31 1.50
CA HIS A 302 7.06 17.38 1.45
C HIS A 302 7.04 16.45 2.66
N GLU A 303 8.20 15.91 3.07
CA GLU A 303 8.31 15.08 4.28
C GLU A 303 7.86 15.85 5.53
N THR A 304 8.25 17.13 5.65
CA THR A 304 7.83 18.00 6.75
C THR A 304 6.32 18.22 6.76
N LEU A 305 5.69 18.42 5.60
CA LEU A 305 4.23 18.52 5.49
C LEU A 305 3.57 17.28 6.10
N TYR A 306 3.88 16.09 5.59
CA TYR A 306 3.16 14.88 5.98
C TYR A 306 3.44 14.45 7.43
N ILE A 307 4.61 14.78 8.00
CA ILE A 307 4.90 14.51 9.41
C ILE A 307 4.04 15.38 10.36
N HIS A 308 3.80 16.63 9.97
CA HIS A 308 3.12 17.62 10.80
C HIS A 308 1.62 17.78 10.50
N MET A 309 1.12 17.21 9.41
CA MET A 309 -0.30 17.24 9.05
C MET A 309 -1.19 16.71 10.18
N ASN A 310 -2.21 17.47 10.56
CA ASN A 310 -3.17 17.04 11.56
C ASN A 310 -4.21 16.06 10.97
N LEU A 311 -4.14 14.78 11.36
CA LEU A 311 -5.10 13.75 10.92
C LEU A 311 -6.32 13.56 11.85
N SER A 312 -6.46 14.33 12.94
CA SER A 312 -7.49 14.08 13.97
C SER A 312 -8.93 14.20 13.44
N SER A 313 -9.15 15.13 12.51
CA SER A 313 -10.45 15.39 11.88
C SER A 313 -10.55 14.89 10.44
N ALA A 314 -9.50 14.26 9.92
CA ALA A 314 -9.43 13.81 8.53
C ALA A 314 -10.35 12.60 8.26
N SER A 315 -10.97 12.57 7.09
CA SER A 315 -11.74 11.43 6.60
C SER A 315 -10.84 10.22 6.35
N ASP A 316 -11.44 9.04 6.16
CA ASP A 316 -10.68 7.84 5.82
C ASP A 316 -9.99 7.97 4.46
N GLU A 317 -10.61 8.63 3.48
CA GLU A 317 -10.02 8.89 2.17
C GLU A 317 -8.82 9.85 2.26
N GLU A 318 -8.92 10.90 3.08
CA GLU A 318 -7.83 11.85 3.31
C GLU A 318 -6.63 11.16 3.99
N LYS A 319 -6.90 10.30 4.98
CA LYS A 319 -5.87 9.48 5.63
C LYS A 319 -5.21 8.51 4.66
N GLU A 320 -5.97 7.90 3.75
CA GLU A 320 -5.41 7.04 2.72
C GLU A 320 -4.53 7.80 1.72
N LEU A 321 -4.95 9.00 1.31
CA LEU A 321 -4.15 9.85 0.42
C LEU A 321 -2.86 10.30 1.11
N TRP A 322 -2.96 10.75 2.37
CA TRP A 322 -1.81 11.11 3.20
C TRP A 322 -0.81 9.95 3.31
N ALA A 323 -1.29 8.75 3.66
CA ALA A 323 -0.45 7.58 3.85
C ALA A 323 0.25 7.17 2.55
N LYS A 324 -0.45 7.24 1.41
CA LYS A 324 0.11 6.99 0.09
C LYS A 324 1.26 7.94 -0.23
N GLN A 325 1.10 9.24 0.05
CA GLN A 325 2.12 10.23 -0.25
C GLN A 325 3.33 10.12 0.67
N LEU A 326 3.11 9.90 1.97
CA LEU A 326 4.19 9.60 2.91
C LEU A 326 4.97 8.34 2.48
N ASN A 327 4.26 7.30 2.03
CA ASN A 327 4.90 6.09 1.53
C ASN A 327 5.75 6.35 0.26
N ALA A 328 5.28 7.19 -0.66
CA ALA A 328 6.05 7.55 -1.85
C ALA A 328 7.36 8.27 -1.49
N ILE A 329 7.34 9.12 -0.46
CA ILE A 329 8.54 9.77 0.08
C ILE A 329 9.48 8.75 0.70
N PHE A 330 8.93 7.84 1.54
CA PHE A 330 9.68 6.75 2.13
C PHE A 330 10.41 5.93 1.07
N THR A 331 9.69 5.44 0.05
CA THR A 331 10.28 4.66 -1.04
C THR A 331 11.36 5.45 -1.80
N ARG A 332 11.16 6.74 -2.08
CA ARG A 332 12.15 7.57 -2.77
C ARG A 332 13.44 7.73 -1.95
N ARG A 333 13.33 7.79 -0.62
CA ARG A 333 14.46 7.92 0.31
C ARG A 333 15.23 6.63 0.48
N THR A 334 14.55 5.49 0.37
CA THR A 334 15.16 4.18 0.64
C THR A 334 15.51 3.37 -0.60
N SER A 335 15.02 3.76 -1.78
CA SER A 335 15.37 3.13 -3.06
C SER A 335 16.47 3.96 -3.76
N PRO A 336 17.77 3.66 -3.56
CA PRO A 336 18.84 4.40 -4.23
C PRO A 336 18.79 4.19 -5.75
N PRO A 337 19.20 5.20 -6.54
CA PRO A 337 19.22 5.11 -8.00
C PRO A 337 20.18 4.04 -8.55
N ASP A 338 21.17 3.59 -7.76
CA ASP A 338 22.09 2.51 -8.14
C ASP A 338 21.78 1.20 -7.39
N ILE A 339 20.76 0.49 -7.88
CA ILE A 339 20.23 -0.78 -7.33
C ILE A 339 21.26 -1.93 -7.41
N PHE A 340 22.45 -1.72 -7.99
CA PHE A 340 23.51 -2.73 -8.07
C PHE A 340 24.68 -2.48 -7.11
N SER A 341 24.73 -1.33 -6.45
CA SER A 341 25.85 -0.93 -5.57
C SER A 341 25.78 -1.46 -4.13
N GLN A 342 24.59 -1.89 -3.68
CA GLN A 342 24.34 -2.38 -2.31
C GLN A 342 23.78 -3.80 -2.33
N SER A 343 24.17 -4.60 -1.34
CA SER A 343 23.56 -5.90 -1.08
C SER A 343 22.09 -5.77 -0.62
N ALA A 344 21.32 -6.85 -0.72
CA ALA A 344 19.93 -6.85 -0.25
C ALA A 344 19.83 -6.58 1.26
N GLU A 345 20.78 -7.09 2.05
CA GLU A 345 20.82 -6.93 3.51
C GLU A 345 21.08 -5.47 3.92
N GLU A 346 22.01 -4.79 3.25
CA GLU A 346 22.31 -3.38 3.49
C GLU A 346 21.09 -2.48 3.18
N ARG A 347 20.30 -2.83 2.16
CA ARG A 347 19.06 -2.11 1.83
C ARG A 347 18.01 -2.25 2.91
N VAL A 348 17.75 -3.48 3.35
CA VAL A 348 16.77 -3.75 4.41
C VAL A 348 17.17 -3.04 5.70
N ALA A 349 18.48 -3.02 6.02
CA ALA A 349 18.98 -2.29 7.19
C ALA A 349 18.80 -0.77 7.06
N ALA A 350 19.12 -0.18 5.90
CA ALA A 350 18.94 1.25 5.65
C ALA A 350 17.45 1.66 5.65
N GLU A 351 16.58 0.83 5.06
CA GLU A 351 15.13 0.98 5.11
C GLU A 351 14.60 0.96 6.54
N GLY A 352 15.04 -0.01 7.34
CA GLY A 352 14.65 -0.14 8.74
C GLY A 352 15.08 1.06 9.60
N GLU A 353 16.31 1.53 9.43
CA GLU A 353 16.83 2.69 10.17
C GLU A 353 16.08 3.97 9.81
N TYR A 354 15.84 4.22 8.52
CA TYR A 354 15.08 5.38 8.09
C TYR A 354 13.61 5.31 8.53
N LEU A 355 12.98 4.13 8.45
CA LEU A 355 11.62 3.93 8.96
C LEU A 355 11.54 4.24 10.45
N LYS A 356 12.53 3.82 11.24
CA LYS A 356 12.57 4.11 12.68
C LYS A 356 12.65 5.62 12.94
N GLN A 357 13.57 6.32 12.27
CA GLN A 357 13.71 7.77 12.39
C GLN A 357 12.43 8.52 11.98
N LEU A 358 11.73 8.03 10.96
CA LEU A 358 10.46 8.59 10.52
C LEU A 358 9.36 8.33 11.55
N CYS A 359 9.21 7.10 12.04
CA CYS A 359 8.25 6.74 13.07
C CYS A 359 8.43 7.51 14.37
N ASP A 360 9.68 7.79 14.79
CA ASP A 360 9.98 8.60 15.98
C ASP A 360 9.45 10.05 15.88
N ARG A 361 9.20 10.54 14.66
CA ARG A 361 8.64 11.88 14.39
C ARG A 361 7.13 11.85 14.18
N LEU A 362 6.52 10.68 14.03
CA LEU A 362 5.09 10.53 13.76
C LEU A 362 4.30 10.32 15.05
N THR A 363 3.05 10.77 15.05
CA THR A 363 2.10 10.44 16.14
C THR A 363 1.62 9.00 16.02
N ALA A 364 1.08 8.43 17.11
CA ALA A 364 0.46 7.10 17.06
C ALA A 364 -0.65 7.00 16.01
N GLY A 365 -1.45 8.06 15.83
CA GLY A 365 -2.50 8.12 14.81
C GLY A 365 -1.96 8.11 13.38
N HIS A 366 -0.80 8.74 13.14
CA HIS A 366 -0.11 8.70 11.84
C HIS A 366 0.38 7.27 11.53
N ILE A 367 1.00 6.60 12.50
CA ILE A 367 1.50 5.24 12.34
C ILE A 367 0.33 4.29 12.06
N GLU A 368 -0.79 4.40 12.80
CA GLU A 368 -1.99 3.58 12.57
C GLU A 368 -2.57 3.79 11.16
N ALA A 369 -2.70 5.05 10.71
CA ALA A 369 -3.19 5.36 9.37
C ALA A 369 -2.29 4.76 8.28
N TRP A 370 -0.96 4.85 8.43
CA TRP A 370 -0.01 4.32 7.46
C TRP A 370 0.03 2.79 7.42
N LEU A 371 -0.08 2.14 8.59
CA LEU A 371 -0.23 0.69 8.72
C LEU A 371 -1.50 0.20 8.00
N ARG A 372 -2.64 0.82 8.31
CA ARG A 372 -3.94 0.47 7.72
C ARG A 372 -3.93 0.62 6.21
N TRP A 373 -3.39 1.72 5.70
CA TRP A 373 -3.22 1.92 4.27
C TRP A 373 -2.34 0.83 3.63
N SER A 374 -1.21 0.48 4.25
CA SER A 374 -0.29 -0.55 3.73
C SER A 374 -0.99 -1.92 3.63
N VAL A 375 -1.75 -2.29 4.67
CA VAL A 375 -2.57 -3.53 4.70
C VAL A 375 -3.64 -3.51 3.61
N ARG A 376 -4.44 -2.44 3.53
CA ARG A 376 -5.50 -2.31 2.52
C ARG A 376 -4.94 -2.36 1.11
N ARG A 377 -3.79 -1.75 0.87
CA ARG A 377 -3.13 -1.77 -0.43
C ARG A 377 -2.70 -3.18 -0.81
N ASP A 378 -1.98 -3.89 0.06
CA ASP A 378 -1.56 -5.27 -0.21
C ASP A 378 -2.77 -6.20 -0.40
N LEU A 379 -3.83 -6.02 0.40
CA LEU A 379 -5.07 -6.78 0.28
C LEU A 379 -5.75 -6.51 -1.07
N SER A 380 -5.87 -5.24 -1.48
CA SER A 380 -6.48 -4.85 -2.75
C SER A 380 -5.76 -5.47 -3.95
N VAL A 381 -4.41 -5.46 -3.94
CA VAL A 381 -3.58 -6.02 -5.00
C VAL A 381 -3.72 -7.55 -5.02
N THR A 382 -3.72 -8.19 -3.86
CA THR A 382 -3.91 -9.64 -3.73
C THR A 382 -5.27 -10.07 -4.27
N LEU A 383 -6.35 -9.39 -3.89
CA LEU A 383 -7.71 -9.68 -4.35
C LEU A 383 -7.87 -9.45 -5.87
N GLN A 384 -7.27 -8.39 -6.42
CA GLN A 384 -7.28 -8.13 -7.87
C GLN A 384 -6.52 -9.20 -8.63
N SER A 385 -5.34 -9.59 -8.14
CA SER A 385 -4.53 -10.66 -8.73
C SER A 385 -5.30 -11.99 -8.70
N TYR A 386 -5.90 -12.32 -7.57
CA TYR A 386 -6.70 -13.53 -7.40
C TYR A 386 -7.87 -13.59 -8.37
N LYS A 387 -8.61 -12.48 -8.55
CA LYS A 387 -9.69 -12.38 -9.54
C LYS A 387 -9.21 -12.64 -10.97
N ARG A 388 -7.98 -12.25 -11.30
CA ARG A 388 -7.41 -12.38 -12.65
C ARG A 388 -6.87 -13.78 -12.93
N THR A 389 -6.21 -14.40 -11.96
CA THR A 389 -5.47 -15.65 -12.17
C THR A 389 -6.24 -16.87 -11.68
N GLY A 390 -7.13 -16.71 -10.70
CA GLY A 390 -7.80 -17.78 -9.96
C GLY A 390 -6.92 -18.45 -8.89
N TYR A 391 -5.66 -18.00 -8.70
CA TYR A 391 -4.69 -18.65 -7.81
C TYR A 391 -3.90 -17.65 -6.97
N GLY A 392 -3.63 -18.06 -5.73
CA GLY A 392 -2.80 -17.35 -4.76
C GLY A 392 -1.31 -17.40 -5.10
N GLY A 393 -0.92 -16.66 -6.14
CA GLY A 393 0.48 -16.53 -6.58
C GLY A 393 1.11 -15.18 -6.23
N PHE A 394 0.39 -14.29 -5.53
CA PHE A 394 0.90 -12.96 -5.19
C PHE A 394 1.55 -12.95 -3.80
N SER A 395 2.66 -12.23 -3.70
CA SER A 395 3.37 -12.04 -2.44
C SER A 395 2.84 -10.78 -1.73
N ILE A 396 2.23 -10.98 -0.56
CA ILE A 396 1.83 -9.93 0.38
C ILE A 396 3.11 -9.37 1.04
N GLY A 397 3.15 -8.06 1.28
CA GLY A 397 4.34 -7.39 1.80
C GLY A 397 5.03 -6.47 0.79
N GLY A 398 4.37 -6.15 -0.33
CA GLY A 398 4.86 -5.11 -1.24
C GLY A 398 4.90 -3.76 -0.52
N GLU A 399 3.81 -3.40 0.15
CA GLU A 399 3.76 -2.22 1.01
C GLU A 399 3.98 -2.56 2.48
N SER A 400 3.54 -3.73 2.94
CA SER A 400 3.59 -4.07 4.37
C SER A 400 4.96 -4.57 4.86
N GLY A 401 5.87 -4.97 3.96
CA GLY A 401 7.11 -5.65 4.37
C GLY A 401 7.97 -4.84 5.33
N LYS A 402 7.99 -3.51 5.16
CA LYS A 402 8.72 -2.56 6.00
C LYS A 402 8.37 -2.65 7.50
N TRP A 403 7.15 -3.03 7.84
CA TRP A 403 6.69 -3.10 9.23
C TRP A 403 7.29 -4.27 10.01
N TRP A 404 7.74 -5.32 9.31
CA TRP A 404 8.33 -6.51 9.92
C TRP A 404 9.74 -6.23 10.45
N ALA A 405 10.51 -5.40 9.74
CA ALA A 405 11.86 -5.01 10.14
C ALA A 405 11.89 -3.98 11.28
N ALA A 406 10.81 -3.21 11.46
CA ALA A 406 10.74 -2.10 12.43
C ALA A 406 10.25 -2.48 13.83
N GLY A 407 9.99 -3.76 14.11
CA GLY A 407 9.43 -4.19 15.40
C GLY A 407 7.97 -3.75 15.63
N LEU A 408 7.29 -3.24 14.59
CA LEU A 408 5.86 -2.87 14.60
C LEU A 408 4.98 -4.00 14.07
N PHE A 409 5.49 -5.23 14.13
CA PHE A 409 4.85 -6.40 13.57
C PHE A 409 3.48 -6.69 14.22
N ASP A 410 3.38 -6.63 15.56
CA ASP A 410 2.13 -6.91 16.26
C ASP A 410 1.02 -5.88 15.94
N ALA A 411 1.41 -4.62 15.73
CA ALA A 411 0.49 -3.58 15.30
C ALA A 411 -0.02 -3.85 13.88
N TRP A 412 0.88 -4.23 12.97
CA TRP A 412 0.50 -4.66 11.62
C TRP A 412 -0.42 -5.89 11.65
N LYS A 413 -0.08 -6.91 12.44
CA LYS A 413 -0.85 -8.15 12.59
C LYS A 413 -2.28 -7.87 13.05
N SER A 414 -2.42 -7.00 14.05
CA SER A 414 -3.72 -6.56 14.56
C SER A 414 -4.54 -5.85 13.48
N CYS A 415 -3.90 -4.95 12.72
CA CYS A 415 -4.55 -4.26 11.61
C CYS A 415 -4.96 -5.22 10.48
N TRP A 416 -4.12 -6.21 10.16
CA TRP A 416 -4.43 -7.23 9.16
C TRP A 416 -5.65 -8.05 9.56
N LEU A 417 -5.73 -8.49 10.83
CA LEU A 417 -6.87 -9.25 11.34
C LEU A 417 -8.17 -8.44 11.31
N ASP A 418 -8.11 -7.17 11.68
CA ASP A 418 -9.24 -6.24 11.62
C ASP A 418 -9.77 -6.10 10.18
N GLU A 419 -8.89 -5.83 9.21
CA GLU A 419 -9.31 -5.72 7.80
C GLU A 419 -9.78 -7.06 7.22
N LEU A 420 -9.15 -8.18 7.58
CA LEU A 420 -9.56 -9.52 7.16
C LEU A 420 -10.95 -9.89 7.71
N SER A 421 -11.28 -9.45 8.94
CA SER A 421 -12.57 -9.74 9.57
C SER A 421 -13.75 -9.09 8.85
N ARG A 422 -13.52 -7.97 8.15
CA ARG A 422 -14.52 -7.23 7.37
C ARG A 422 -14.81 -7.84 6.00
N LEU A 423 -13.97 -8.77 5.56
CA LEU A 423 -14.12 -9.42 4.25
C LEU A 423 -15.17 -10.53 4.28
N ASP A 424 -15.86 -10.68 3.15
CA ASP A 424 -16.70 -11.85 2.92
C ASP A 424 -15.86 -13.14 2.83
N PRO A 425 -16.44 -14.32 3.09
CA PRO A 425 -15.70 -15.58 3.13
C PRO A 425 -14.87 -15.87 1.87
N LYS A 426 -15.34 -15.48 0.68
CA LYS A 426 -14.59 -15.70 -0.57
C LYS A 426 -13.37 -14.79 -0.64
N SER A 427 -13.54 -13.52 -0.30
CA SER A 427 -12.43 -12.58 -0.21
C SER A 427 -11.41 -12.97 0.87
N LYS A 428 -11.84 -13.56 2.00
CA LYS A 428 -10.91 -14.14 2.99
C LYS A 428 -10.06 -15.27 2.42
N VAL A 429 -10.66 -16.22 1.69
CA VAL A 429 -9.91 -17.30 1.00
C VAL A 429 -8.90 -16.71 0.02
N ALA A 430 -9.33 -15.75 -0.80
CA ALA A 430 -8.47 -15.08 -1.77
C ALA A 430 -7.29 -14.36 -1.09
N ALA A 431 -7.54 -13.62 -0.01
CA ALA A 431 -6.51 -12.93 0.76
C ALA A 431 -5.49 -13.91 1.36
N LEU A 432 -5.97 -14.95 2.07
CA LEU A 432 -5.11 -15.93 2.72
C LEU A 432 -4.39 -16.85 1.73
N SER A 433 -4.87 -16.97 0.49
CA SER A 433 -4.18 -17.70 -0.58
C SER A 433 -2.85 -17.07 -0.99
N GLY A 434 -2.63 -15.78 -0.71
CA GLY A 434 -1.35 -15.11 -0.93
C GLY A 434 -0.21 -15.69 -0.08
N ARG A 435 1.03 -15.50 -0.54
CA ARG A 435 2.24 -15.84 0.21
C ARG A 435 2.79 -14.59 0.89
N LEU A 436 3.38 -14.70 2.07
CA LEU A 436 4.07 -13.56 2.69
C LEU A 436 5.48 -13.41 2.07
N ARG A 437 5.90 -12.18 1.76
CA ARG A 437 7.24 -11.84 1.23
C ARG A 437 8.28 -11.73 2.35
N LEU A 438 8.58 -12.82 3.05
CA LEU A 438 9.40 -12.75 4.25
C LEU A 438 10.89 -12.60 3.88
N GLU A 439 11.49 -11.46 4.22
CA GLU A 439 12.88 -11.11 3.85
C GLU A 439 13.93 -11.60 4.86
N THR A 440 13.51 -12.02 6.07
CA THR A 440 14.39 -12.61 7.08
C THR A 440 13.92 -13.99 7.51
N GLU A 441 14.86 -14.87 7.83
CA GLU A 441 14.56 -16.24 8.29
C GLU A 441 13.80 -16.25 9.63
N ALA A 442 14.10 -15.30 10.54
CA ALA A 442 13.39 -15.18 11.81
C ALA A 442 11.91 -14.80 11.61
N ALA A 443 11.64 -13.82 10.74
CA ALA A 443 10.27 -13.47 10.36
C ALA A 443 9.59 -14.64 9.63
N PHE A 444 10.33 -15.40 8.81
CA PHE A 444 9.84 -16.59 8.15
C PHE A 444 9.29 -17.64 9.13
N GLN A 445 10.09 -18.01 10.14
CA GLN A 445 9.71 -19.06 11.09
C GLN A 445 8.49 -18.67 11.95
N GLU A 446 8.39 -17.43 12.41
CA GLU A 446 7.26 -17.01 13.26
C GLU A 446 5.96 -16.77 12.46
N LEU A 447 6.09 -16.19 11.26
CA LEU A 447 4.92 -15.73 10.49
C LEU A 447 4.26 -16.81 9.69
N GLN A 448 5.03 -17.78 9.22
CA GLN A 448 4.50 -18.81 8.35
C GLN A 448 3.47 -19.65 9.09
N ASP A 449 3.73 -20.00 10.35
CA ASP A 449 2.84 -20.84 11.14
C ASP A 449 1.58 -20.08 11.58
N TRP A 450 1.70 -18.81 11.96
CA TRP A 450 0.52 -17.97 12.19
C TRP A 450 -0.34 -17.84 10.93
N TRP A 451 0.27 -17.63 9.76
CA TRP A 451 -0.47 -17.50 8.50
C TRP A 451 -1.15 -18.81 8.09
N LYS A 452 -0.49 -19.95 8.28
CA LYS A 452 -1.08 -21.29 8.08
C LYS A 452 -2.26 -21.49 9.04
N ALA A 453 -2.14 -21.10 10.31
CA ALA A 453 -3.20 -21.20 11.30
C ALA A 453 -4.44 -20.41 10.87
N LEU A 454 -4.30 -19.18 10.35
CA LEU A 454 -5.44 -18.42 9.82
C LEU A 454 -6.19 -19.15 8.70
N LEU A 455 -5.45 -19.79 7.79
CA LEU A 455 -6.05 -20.55 6.71
C LEU A 455 -6.74 -21.82 7.25
N GLN A 456 -6.15 -22.49 8.23
CA GLN A 456 -6.72 -23.66 8.90
C GLN A 456 -7.98 -23.33 9.71
N ASP A 457 -8.01 -22.20 10.40
CA ASP A 457 -9.15 -21.78 11.22
C ASP A 457 -10.32 -21.34 10.35
N LEU A 458 -10.04 -20.73 9.19
CA LEU A 458 -11.08 -20.26 8.25
C LEU A 458 -12.06 -21.37 7.83
N ILE A 459 -11.56 -22.59 7.56
CA ILE A 459 -12.42 -23.73 7.17
C ILE A 459 -13.22 -24.31 8.33
N GLN A 460 -12.85 -23.98 9.57
CA GLN A 460 -13.51 -24.43 10.80
C GLN A 460 -14.57 -23.44 11.28
N GLU A 461 -14.65 -22.23 10.69
CA GLU A 461 -15.70 -21.26 11.00
C GLU A 461 -17.10 -21.90 10.78
N HIS A 462 -18.01 -21.73 11.75
CA HIS A 462 -19.33 -22.38 11.75
C HIS A 462 -20.16 -22.06 10.49
N GLU A 463 -19.97 -20.86 9.94
CA GLU A 463 -20.69 -20.34 8.78
C GLU A 463 -19.89 -20.45 7.47
N PHE A 464 -18.78 -21.21 7.43
CA PHE A 464 -17.96 -21.30 6.23
C PHE A 464 -18.74 -21.93 5.05
N PRO A 465 -18.89 -21.23 3.91
CA PRO A 465 -19.71 -21.72 2.82
C PRO A 465 -19.17 -23.01 2.20
N THR A 466 -20.00 -24.06 2.16
CA THR A 466 -19.61 -25.37 1.60
C THR A 466 -19.14 -25.31 0.15
N GLN A 467 -19.63 -24.32 -0.61
CA GLN A 467 -19.27 -24.09 -2.01
C GLN A 467 -17.81 -23.63 -2.19
N LEU A 468 -17.23 -23.00 -1.16
CA LEU A 468 -15.86 -22.48 -1.18
C LEU A 468 -14.83 -23.51 -0.71
N ILE A 469 -15.25 -24.68 -0.21
CA ILE A 469 -14.34 -25.73 0.27
C ILE A 469 -13.33 -26.16 -0.82
N PRO A 470 -13.71 -26.35 -2.10
CA PRO A 470 -12.75 -26.66 -3.15
C PRO A 470 -11.70 -25.57 -3.36
N GLU A 471 -12.14 -24.32 -3.38
CA GLU A 471 -11.29 -23.13 -3.58
C GLU A 471 -10.31 -22.96 -2.42
N TRP A 472 -10.80 -23.09 -1.18
CA TRP A 472 -9.97 -23.11 0.03
C TRP A 472 -8.98 -24.27 0.02
N THR A 473 -9.41 -25.47 -0.35
CA THR A 473 -8.55 -26.66 -0.35
C THR A 473 -7.39 -26.46 -1.30
N VAL A 474 -7.67 -25.93 -2.50
CA VAL A 474 -6.65 -25.57 -3.49
C VAL A 474 -5.67 -24.53 -2.95
N ALA A 475 -6.16 -23.48 -2.28
CA ALA A 475 -5.31 -22.46 -1.66
C ALA A 475 -4.42 -23.02 -0.54
N ALA A 476 -4.83 -24.11 0.10
CA ALA A 476 -4.10 -24.77 1.17
C ALA A 476 -3.11 -25.85 0.68
N ILE A 477 -3.21 -26.29 -0.59
CA ILE A 477 -2.27 -27.25 -1.18
C ILE A 477 -0.84 -26.69 -1.07
N ASP A 478 0.09 -27.55 -0.67
CA ASP A 478 1.51 -27.25 -0.46
C ASP A 478 1.79 -26.23 0.68
N ARG A 479 0.80 -25.94 1.54
CA ARG A 479 0.94 -25.01 2.68
C ARG A 479 0.58 -25.62 4.02
N LEU A 480 -0.47 -26.44 4.05
CA LEU A 480 -0.90 -27.18 5.24
C LEU A 480 -0.47 -28.64 5.15
N ASP A 481 -0.48 -29.32 6.29
CA ASP A 481 -0.09 -30.72 6.38
C ASP A 481 -1.02 -31.64 5.57
N ASP A 482 -0.41 -32.63 4.91
CA ASP A 482 -1.13 -33.56 4.04
C ASP A 482 -2.16 -34.41 4.78
N GLU A 483 -1.89 -34.78 6.03
CA GLU A 483 -2.83 -35.53 6.87
C GLU A 483 -4.10 -34.72 7.15
N PHE A 484 -3.94 -33.41 7.40
CA PHE A 484 -5.05 -32.50 7.58
C PHE A 484 -5.81 -32.29 6.27
N LEU A 485 -5.11 -32.11 5.14
CA LEU A 485 -5.72 -31.82 3.84
C LEU A 485 -6.45 -33.00 3.20
N ALA A 486 -5.99 -34.25 3.40
CA ALA A 486 -6.54 -35.43 2.76
C ALA A 486 -8.08 -35.57 2.82
N PRO A 487 -8.76 -35.39 3.98
CA PRO A 487 -10.23 -35.41 4.03
C PRO A 487 -10.88 -34.25 3.26
N HIS A 488 -10.26 -33.07 3.26
CA HIS A 488 -10.79 -31.90 2.55
C HIS A 488 -10.62 -32.05 1.03
N ILE A 489 -9.52 -32.61 0.54
CA ILE A 489 -9.33 -32.95 -0.87
C ILE A 489 -10.45 -33.89 -1.34
N ASP A 490 -10.74 -34.94 -0.57
CA ASP A 490 -11.80 -35.89 -0.90
C ASP A 490 -13.19 -35.23 -0.95
N LYS A 491 -13.51 -34.42 0.06
CA LYS A 491 -14.76 -33.65 0.13
C LYS A 491 -14.89 -32.70 -1.06
N SER A 492 -13.81 -31.99 -1.40
CA SER A 492 -13.74 -31.04 -2.52
C SER A 492 -13.95 -31.71 -3.87
N LEU A 493 -13.32 -32.86 -4.11
CA LEU A 493 -13.55 -33.65 -5.32
C LEU A 493 -15.01 -34.11 -5.44
N GLY A 494 -15.62 -34.52 -4.31
CA GLY A 494 -17.03 -34.88 -4.26
C GLY A 494 -17.98 -33.73 -4.59
N LEU A 495 -17.69 -32.53 -4.07
CA LEU A 495 -18.44 -31.30 -4.35
C LEU A 495 -18.29 -30.87 -5.81
N LEU A 496 -17.05 -30.79 -6.31
CA LEU A 496 -16.76 -30.41 -7.69
C LEU A 496 -17.43 -31.35 -8.70
N ARG A 497 -17.45 -32.66 -8.43
CA ARG A 497 -18.16 -33.63 -9.27
C ARG A 497 -19.65 -33.28 -9.42
N ARG A 498 -20.31 -32.88 -8.34
CA ARG A 498 -21.73 -32.47 -8.37
C ARG A 498 -21.88 -31.16 -9.16
N THR A 499 -21.06 -30.16 -8.83
CA THR A 499 -21.11 -28.83 -9.49
C THR A 499 -20.88 -28.92 -11.00
N LEU A 500 -19.92 -29.75 -11.45
CA LEU A 500 -19.61 -29.94 -12.86
C LEU A 500 -20.71 -30.69 -13.63
N ALA A 501 -21.51 -31.53 -12.96
CA ALA A 501 -22.65 -32.21 -13.58
C ALA A 501 -23.83 -31.26 -13.82
N GLU A 502 -23.99 -30.23 -13.00
CA GLU A 502 -25.11 -29.28 -13.07
C GLU A 502 -24.77 -28.06 -13.93
N ASN A 503 -23.76 -27.26 -13.54
CA ASN A 503 -23.41 -25.97 -14.16
C ASN A 503 -21.92 -25.62 -13.91
N GLY A 504 -21.02 -26.46 -14.39
CA GLY A 504 -19.58 -26.31 -14.19
C GLY A 504 -18.94 -25.13 -14.94
N GLN A 505 -18.33 -24.20 -14.21
CA GLN A 505 -17.43 -23.18 -14.76
C GLN A 505 -16.00 -23.71 -15.06
N PRO A 506 -15.24 -23.06 -15.96
CA PRO A 506 -13.85 -23.44 -16.27
C PRO A 506 -12.93 -23.50 -15.04
N GLU A 507 -13.12 -22.62 -14.05
CA GLU A 507 -12.31 -22.59 -12.83
C GLU A 507 -12.45 -23.90 -12.04
N HIS A 508 -13.65 -24.49 -11.99
CA HIS A 508 -13.88 -25.78 -11.33
C HIS A 508 -13.09 -26.92 -11.99
N GLN A 509 -12.88 -26.88 -13.30
CA GLN A 509 -12.06 -27.87 -14.02
C GLN A 509 -10.59 -27.75 -13.63
N LYS A 510 -10.11 -26.52 -13.44
CA LYS A 510 -8.73 -26.24 -13.02
C LYS A 510 -8.48 -26.65 -11.57
N GLN A 511 -9.42 -26.33 -10.66
CA GLN A 511 -9.42 -26.81 -9.27
C GLN A 511 -9.42 -28.34 -9.22
N LEU A 512 -10.27 -28.98 -10.03
CA LEU A 512 -10.37 -30.44 -10.11
C LEU A 512 -9.04 -31.08 -10.52
N LYS A 513 -8.38 -30.54 -11.56
CA LYS A 513 -7.08 -31.00 -12.02
C LYS A 513 -6.04 -30.94 -10.90
N GLN A 514 -5.94 -29.83 -10.18
CA GLN A 514 -4.96 -29.66 -9.10
C GLN A 514 -5.21 -30.61 -7.93
N LEU A 515 -6.46 -30.74 -7.50
CA LEU A 515 -6.84 -31.65 -6.42
C LEU A 515 -6.60 -33.11 -6.80
N LEU A 516 -6.89 -33.51 -8.03
CA LEU A 516 -6.60 -34.87 -8.53
C LEU A 516 -5.09 -35.13 -8.64
N SER A 517 -4.30 -34.15 -9.06
CA SER A 517 -2.84 -34.25 -9.10
C SER A 517 -2.25 -34.39 -7.69
N ARG A 518 -2.71 -33.59 -6.73
CA ARG A 518 -2.26 -33.72 -5.33
C ARG A 518 -2.70 -35.06 -4.73
N LEU A 519 -3.95 -35.46 -4.95
CA LEU A 519 -4.43 -36.75 -4.46
C LEU A 519 -3.70 -37.94 -5.11
N GLU A 520 -3.22 -37.82 -6.35
CA GLU A 520 -2.41 -38.87 -6.98
C GLU A 520 -1.12 -39.15 -6.20
N PHE A 521 -0.50 -38.10 -5.66
CA PHE A 521 0.69 -38.19 -4.82
C PHE A 521 0.36 -38.80 -3.44
N LEU A 522 -0.73 -38.35 -2.81
CA LEU A 522 -1.10 -38.79 -1.45
C LEU A 522 -1.75 -40.18 -1.41
N ASN A 523 -2.63 -40.48 -2.37
CA ASN A 523 -3.39 -41.71 -2.47
C ASN A 523 -3.85 -41.97 -3.92
N SER A 524 -2.94 -42.47 -4.74
CA SER A 524 -3.16 -42.83 -6.16
C SER A 524 -4.40 -43.69 -6.40
N SER A 525 -4.66 -44.71 -5.57
CA SER A 525 -5.85 -45.56 -5.71
C SER A 525 -7.15 -44.77 -5.54
N LYS A 526 -7.20 -43.83 -4.58
CA LYS A 526 -8.35 -42.95 -4.36
C LYS A 526 -8.50 -41.91 -5.47
N ALA A 527 -7.39 -41.39 -5.99
CA ALA A 527 -7.38 -40.48 -7.13
C ALA A 527 -7.93 -41.15 -8.40
N LEU A 528 -7.51 -42.38 -8.70
CA LEU A 528 -8.06 -43.20 -9.79
C LEU A 528 -9.57 -43.40 -9.63
N ARG A 529 -10.02 -43.75 -8.42
CA ARG A 529 -11.45 -43.91 -8.12
C ARG A 529 -12.24 -42.62 -8.42
N HIS A 530 -11.73 -41.46 -8.03
CA HIS A 530 -12.37 -40.18 -8.33
C HIS A 530 -12.43 -39.92 -9.84
N ARG A 531 -11.33 -40.14 -10.58
CA ARG A 531 -11.32 -40.01 -12.05
C ARG A 531 -12.36 -40.89 -12.74
N LEU A 532 -12.50 -42.15 -12.31
CA LEU A 532 -13.49 -43.08 -12.85
C LEU A 532 -14.92 -42.66 -12.50
N MET A 533 -15.15 -42.15 -11.28
CA MET A 533 -16.46 -41.60 -10.90
C MET A 533 -16.80 -40.34 -11.69
N LEU A 534 -15.82 -39.47 -11.94
CA LEU A 534 -15.99 -38.26 -12.77
C LEU A 534 -16.27 -38.61 -14.23
N MET A 535 -15.58 -39.60 -14.78
CA MET A 535 -15.90 -40.16 -16.09
C MET A 535 -17.36 -40.64 -16.13
N ARG A 536 -17.77 -41.44 -15.14
CA ARG A 536 -19.14 -41.97 -15.07
C ARG A 536 -20.21 -40.87 -15.00
N SER A 537 -19.95 -39.78 -14.27
CA SER A 537 -20.92 -38.69 -14.05
C SER A 537 -20.80 -37.54 -15.04
N SER A 538 -19.85 -37.59 -15.98
CA SER A 538 -19.65 -36.51 -16.95
C SER A 538 -20.87 -36.37 -17.86
N PRO A 539 -21.46 -35.16 -18.00
CA PRO A 539 -22.59 -34.94 -18.90
C PRO A 539 -22.16 -34.84 -20.38
N ARG A 540 -20.85 -34.82 -20.66
CA ARG A 540 -20.28 -34.75 -22.00
C ARG A 540 -19.39 -35.96 -22.27
N PRO A 541 -19.35 -36.46 -23.52
CA PRO A 541 -18.46 -37.54 -23.88
C PRO A 541 -16.99 -37.09 -23.81
N LEU A 542 -16.10 -37.96 -23.33
CA LEU A 542 -14.65 -37.69 -23.25
C LEU A 542 -13.88 -38.10 -24.52
N ALA A 543 -14.58 -38.72 -25.47
CA ALA A 543 -14.05 -39.19 -26.73
C ALA A 543 -15.03 -38.89 -27.86
N ASP A 544 -14.55 -38.82 -29.10
CA ASP A 544 -15.33 -38.59 -30.32
C ASP A 544 -16.12 -39.82 -30.79
N GLU A 545 -16.79 -39.74 -31.96
CA GLU A 545 -17.55 -40.86 -32.56
C GLU A 545 -16.70 -42.11 -32.82
N SER A 546 -15.38 -41.97 -32.95
CA SER A 546 -14.43 -43.06 -33.12
C SER A 546 -13.89 -43.58 -31.78
N VAL A 547 -14.43 -43.11 -30.66
CA VAL A 547 -13.93 -43.42 -29.31
C VAL A 547 -12.44 -43.03 -29.18
N CYS A 548 -12.02 -42.02 -29.95
CA CYS A 548 -10.73 -41.37 -29.80
C CYS A 548 -10.90 -40.23 -28.80
N ARG A 549 -10.08 -40.23 -27.75
CA ARG A 549 -10.13 -39.19 -26.70
C ARG A 549 -9.93 -37.80 -27.32
N PHE A 550 -10.68 -36.83 -26.82
CA PHE A 550 -10.47 -35.43 -27.21
C PHE A 550 -9.09 -34.93 -26.75
N SER A 551 -8.39 -34.25 -27.68
CA SER A 551 -7.05 -33.71 -27.44
C SER A 551 -7.15 -32.23 -27.08
N LEU A 552 -6.46 -31.82 -26.01
CA LEU A 552 -6.38 -30.42 -25.59
C LEU A 552 -5.84 -29.47 -26.66
N LYS A 553 -5.10 -29.97 -27.65
CA LYS A 553 -4.51 -29.12 -28.70
C LYS A 553 -5.52 -28.67 -29.75
N ASN A 554 -6.56 -29.46 -29.99
CA ASN A 554 -7.37 -29.36 -31.22
C ASN A 554 -8.88 -29.47 -30.98
N ASP A 555 -9.35 -29.64 -29.74
CA ASP A 555 -10.78 -29.91 -29.48
C ASP A 555 -11.32 -29.13 -28.28
N ASP A 556 -12.36 -28.35 -28.52
CA ASP A 556 -13.06 -27.56 -27.50
C ASP A 556 -13.82 -28.44 -26.48
N ASN A 557 -14.03 -29.72 -26.78
CA ASN A 557 -14.63 -30.70 -25.85
C ASN A 557 -13.60 -31.39 -24.95
N ALA A 558 -12.31 -31.12 -25.13
CA ALA A 558 -11.26 -31.75 -24.34
C ALA A 558 -11.36 -31.34 -22.87
N THR A 559 -11.11 -32.31 -21.99
CA THR A 559 -11.21 -32.13 -20.53
C THR A 559 -9.83 -32.23 -19.89
N ASP A 560 -9.37 -31.13 -19.31
CA ASP A 560 -8.02 -30.93 -18.76
C ASP A 560 -7.56 -31.94 -17.70
N TRP A 561 -8.47 -32.46 -16.88
CA TRP A 561 -8.13 -33.41 -15.81
C TRP A 561 -8.09 -34.86 -16.27
N TYR A 562 -8.60 -35.18 -17.47
CA TYR A 562 -8.74 -36.55 -17.95
C TYR A 562 -7.54 -37.01 -18.80
N GLY A 563 -6.59 -37.72 -18.19
CA GLY A 563 -5.51 -38.45 -18.91
C GLY A 563 -5.86 -39.92 -19.15
N SER A 564 -5.15 -40.59 -20.07
CA SER A 564 -5.43 -42.02 -20.36
C SER A 564 -5.06 -42.89 -19.18
N MET A 565 -5.64 -44.07 -19.06
CA MET A 565 -5.34 -44.98 -17.95
C MET A 565 -3.87 -45.40 -17.95
N GLU A 566 -3.30 -45.64 -19.14
CA GLU A 566 -1.86 -45.86 -19.31
C GLU A 566 -1.05 -44.64 -18.86
N HIS A 567 -1.46 -43.44 -19.25
CA HIS A 567 -0.76 -42.22 -18.85
C HIS A 567 -0.82 -42.01 -17.33
N GLN A 568 -1.96 -42.28 -16.68
CA GLN A 568 -2.08 -42.20 -15.22
C GLN A 568 -1.20 -43.24 -14.53
N ALA A 569 -1.14 -44.49 -15.03
CA ALA A 569 -0.23 -45.50 -14.51
C ALA A 569 1.24 -45.07 -14.64
N ARG A 570 1.60 -44.43 -15.76
CA ARG A 570 2.93 -43.85 -15.97
C ARG A 570 3.24 -42.69 -15.03
N VAL A 571 2.27 -41.81 -14.76
CA VAL A 571 2.42 -40.71 -13.78
C VAL A 571 2.63 -41.29 -12.38
N ARG A 572 1.86 -42.30 -11.99
CA ARG A 572 2.04 -43.02 -10.71
C ARG A 572 3.44 -43.62 -10.61
N TRP A 573 3.92 -44.25 -11.69
CA TRP A 573 5.28 -44.80 -11.76
C TRP A 573 6.33 -43.70 -11.59
N ALA A 574 6.22 -42.59 -12.32
CA ALA A 574 7.13 -41.45 -12.19
C ALA A 574 7.17 -40.90 -10.76
N ASN A 575 6.02 -40.81 -10.07
CA ASN A 575 5.97 -40.37 -8.68
C ASN A 575 6.70 -41.33 -7.72
N ILE A 576 6.58 -42.65 -7.93
CA ILE A 576 7.28 -43.67 -7.13
C ILE A 576 8.80 -43.55 -7.32
N VAL A 577 9.25 -43.39 -8.57
CA VAL A 577 10.68 -43.24 -8.89
C VAL A 577 11.25 -41.95 -8.30
N ASN A 578 10.55 -40.84 -8.45
CA ASN A 578 11.01 -39.53 -7.97
C ASN A 578 11.02 -39.41 -6.44
N SER A 579 10.18 -40.16 -5.73
CA SER A 579 10.08 -40.13 -4.26
C SER A 579 11.05 -41.08 -3.54
N LYS A 580 11.70 -42.00 -4.27
CA LYS A 580 12.65 -42.97 -3.70
C LYS A 580 14.02 -42.86 -4.39
N PRO A 581 14.94 -42.03 -3.88
CA PRO A 581 16.32 -42.04 -4.36
C PRO A 581 16.97 -43.38 -4.00
N GLY A 582 17.17 -44.26 -4.99
CA GLY A 582 17.89 -45.53 -4.78
C GLY A 582 17.36 -46.78 -5.48
N VAL A 583 16.31 -46.69 -6.31
CA VAL A 583 15.96 -47.83 -7.18
C VAL A 583 17.16 -48.12 -8.09
N ARG A 584 17.79 -49.29 -7.94
CA ARG A 584 18.92 -49.70 -8.78
C ARG A 584 18.41 -49.94 -10.19
N SER A 585 19.22 -49.62 -11.22
CA SER A 585 18.85 -49.78 -12.64
C SER A 585 18.36 -51.20 -12.99
N GLU A 586 18.78 -52.21 -12.22
CA GLU A 586 18.43 -53.62 -12.40
C GLU A 586 17.03 -53.98 -11.84
N GLU A 587 16.45 -53.16 -10.96
CA GLU A 587 15.13 -53.36 -10.34
C GLU A 587 14.02 -52.49 -10.96
N TYR A 588 14.38 -51.64 -11.92
CA TYR A 588 13.45 -50.68 -12.55
C TYR A 588 12.30 -51.36 -13.29
N GLU A 589 12.59 -52.41 -14.05
CA GLU A 589 11.58 -53.10 -14.87
C GLU A 589 10.57 -53.85 -13.99
N ASP A 590 11.03 -54.57 -12.97
CA ASP A 590 10.17 -55.29 -12.02
C ASP A 590 9.31 -54.32 -11.19
N ALA A 591 9.87 -53.17 -10.77
CA ALA A 591 9.14 -52.14 -10.05
C ALA A 591 8.11 -51.42 -10.94
N GLU A 592 8.41 -51.19 -12.23
CA GLU A 592 7.45 -50.67 -13.19
C GLU A 592 6.30 -51.68 -13.39
N ILE A 593 6.62 -52.96 -13.60
CA ILE A 593 5.62 -54.04 -13.73
C ILE A 593 4.72 -54.07 -12.49
N ALA A 594 5.28 -54.04 -11.28
CA ALA A 594 4.53 -54.04 -10.03
C ALA A 594 3.61 -52.81 -9.91
N CYS A 595 4.07 -51.63 -10.36
CA CYS A 595 3.25 -50.42 -10.38
C CYS A 595 2.04 -50.55 -11.33
N TYR A 596 2.27 -51.03 -12.56
CA TYR A 596 1.18 -51.26 -13.53
C TYR A 596 0.22 -52.36 -13.08
N GLU A 597 0.73 -53.40 -12.43
CA GLU A 597 -0.10 -54.46 -11.86
C GLU A 597 -0.97 -53.90 -10.73
N ALA A 598 -0.41 -53.13 -9.81
CA ALA A 598 -1.16 -52.48 -8.74
C ALA A 598 -2.25 -51.53 -9.30
N PHE A 599 -1.92 -50.72 -10.31
CA PHE A 599 -2.89 -49.85 -10.97
C PHE A 599 -4.02 -50.65 -11.62
N SER A 600 -3.69 -51.76 -12.30
CA SER A 600 -4.67 -52.65 -12.93
C SER A 600 -5.59 -53.30 -11.90
N ARG A 601 -5.05 -53.69 -10.73
CA ARG A 601 -5.82 -54.21 -9.60
C ARG A 601 -6.77 -53.16 -9.02
N ASP A 602 -6.33 -51.91 -8.90
CA ASP A 602 -7.19 -50.81 -8.43
C ASP A 602 -8.36 -50.55 -9.39
N LEU A 603 -8.11 -50.57 -10.70
CA LEU A 603 -9.16 -50.45 -11.72
C LEU A 603 -10.12 -51.65 -11.69
N MET A 604 -9.60 -52.86 -11.53
CA MET A 604 -10.40 -54.07 -11.36
C MET A 604 -11.29 -53.98 -10.12
N ASP A 605 -10.73 -53.62 -8.97
CA ASP A 605 -11.47 -53.47 -7.71
C ASP A 605 -12.55 -52.38 -7.81
N PHE A 606 -12.27 -51.29 -8.53
CA PHE A 606 -13.30 -50.29 -8.87
C PHE A 606 -14.45 -50.93 -9.64
N CYS A 607 -14.18 -51.57 -10.78
CA CYS A 607 -15.21 -52.23 -11.60
C CYS A 607 -16.03 -53.24 -10.79
N LEU A 608 -15.38 -54.09 -10.00
CA LEU A 608 -16.05 -55.05 -9.12
C LEU A 608 -16.93 -54.35 -8.09
N SER A 609 -16.48 -53.23 -7.51
CA SER A 609 -17.28 -52.49 -6.53
C SER A 609 -18.59 -51.95 -7.11
N ARG A 610 -18.61 -51.64 -8.41
CA ARG A 610 -19.80 -51.14 -9.12
C ARG A 610 -20.84 -52.22 -9.42
N LEU A 611 -20.39 -53.47 -9.56
CA LEU A 611 -21.25 -54.64 -9.83
C LEU A 611 -21.90 -55.26 -8.58
N ARG A 612 -21.52 -54.79 -7.38
CA ARG A 612 -22.06 -55.32 -6.11
C ARG A 612 -23.39 -54.67 -5.74
N LEU A 613 -24.20 -55.42 -5.00
CA LEU A 613 -25.34 -54.86 -4.28
C LEU A 613 -24.90 -53.78 -3.29
N ARG A 614 -25.77 -52.78 -3.08
CA ARG A 614 -25.56 -51.73 -2.08
C ARG A 614 -25.56 -52.35 -0.68
N LYS A 615 -24.92 -51.66 0.26
CA LYS A 615 -24.81 -52.15 1.64
C LYS A 615 -26.21 -52.33 2.24
N GLY A 616 -26.53 -53.55 2.69
CA GLY A 616 -27.81 -53.90 3.29
C GLY A 616 -28.80 -54.56 2.33
N GLU A 617 -28.58 -54.48 1.02
CA GLU A 617 -29.45 -55.08 0.01
C GLU A 617 -29.23 -56.59 -0.13
N LYS A 618 -30.30 -57.31 -0.48
CA LYS A 618 -30.31 -58.76 -0.72
C LYS A 618 -31.11 -59.09 -1.98
N LEU A 619 -30.85 -60.27 -2.55
CA LEU A 619 -31.64 -60.81 -3.65
C LEU A 619 -33.13 -60.91 -3.27
N ILE A 620 -33.98 -60.66 -4.24
CA ILE A 620 -35.42 -60.91 -4.17
C ILE A 620 -35.67 -62.17 -5.02
N GLY A 621 -35.69 -63.34 -4.38
CA GLY A 621 -35.66 -64.62 -5.10
C GLY A 621 -34.29 -64.89 -5.72
N ASP A 622 -34.26 -65.14 -7.03
CA ASP A 622 -33.02 -65.46 -7.78
C ASP A 622 -32.38 -64.22 -8.45
N THR A 623 -33.04 -63.07 -8.42
CA THR A 623 -32.58 -61.81 -9.05
C THR A 623 -32.55 -60.65 -8.07
N TYR A 624 -32.05 -59.49 -8.52
CA TYR A 624 -32.16 -58.21 -7.80
C TYR A 624 -32.75 -57.13 -8.70
N GLU A 625 -33.28 -56.07 -8.09
CA GLU A 625 -33.75 -54.89 -8.83
C GLU A 625 -32.62 -53.91 -9.12
N ALA A 626 -32.73 -53.15 -10.22
CA ALA A 626 -31.72 -52.16 -10.61
C ALA A 626 -31.40 -51.14 -9.51
N GLY A 627 -32.35 -50.82 -8.63
CA GLY A 627 -32.14 -49.93 -7.48
C GLY A 627 -31.20 -50.50 -6.40
N GLN A 628 -31.12 -51.83 -6.29
CA GLN A 628 -30.36 -52.54 -5.25
C GLN A 628 -28.87 -52.68 -5.57
N VAL A 629 -28.48 -52.55 -6.84
CA VAL A 629 -27.08 -52.59 -7.28
C VAL A 629 -26.42 -51.22 -7.22
N THR A 630 -25.10 -51.21 -7.05
CA THR A 630 -24.31 -49.98 -6.93
C THR A 630 -24.33 -49.17 -8.24
N GLU A 631 -24.12 -49.82 -9.39
CA GLU A 631 -24.35 -49.24 -10.72
C GLU A 631 -25.73 -49.60 -11.26
N GLN A 632 -26.59 -48.60 -11.37
CA GLN A 632 -27.97 -48.78 -11.83
C GLN A 632 -28.06 -48.91 -13.37
N SER A 633 -27.16 -48.26 -14.13
CA SER A 633 -27.20 -48.32 -15.60
C SER A 633 -26.75 -49.70 -16.11
N PRO A 634 -27.60 -50.44 -16.85
CA PRO A 634 -27.21 -51.72 -17.44
C PRO A 634 -26.06 -51.56 -18.45
N ILE A 635 -26.00 -50.44 -19.19
CA ILE A 635 -24.92 -50.13 -20.13
C ILE A 635 -23.58 -50.08 -19.37
N TRP A 636 -23.53 -49.39 -18.23
CA TRP A 636 -22.32 -49.33 -17.42
C TRP A 636 -21.95 -50.67 -16.77
N ARG A 637 -22.94 -51.48 -16.34
CA ARG A 637 -22.65 -52.84 -15.85
C ARG A 637 -22.00 -53.70 -16.94
N GLN A 638 -22.46 -53.61 -18.19
CA GLN A 638 -21.78 -54.26 -19.34
C GLN A 638 -20.36 -53.72 -19.55
N GLY A 639 -20.20 -52.40 -19.52
CA GLY A 639 -18.89 -51.74 -19.66
C GLY A 639 -17.86 -52.22 -18.64
N TYR A 640 -18.25 -52.31 -17.36
CA TYR A 640 -17.38 -52.83 -16.30
C TYR A 640 -17.03 -54.31 -16.51
N LEU A 641 -17.96 -55.15 -16.96
CA LEU A 641 -17.68 -56.55 -17.28
C LEU A 641 -16.72 -56.71 -18.47
N LYS A 642 -16.87 -55.88 -19.50
CA LYS A 642 -15.94 -55.85 -20.64
C LYS A 642 -14.56 -55.36 -20.22
N ALA A 643 -14.48 -54.31 -19.39
CA ALA A 643 -13.21 -53.85 -18.83
C ALA A 643 -12.51 -54.94 -18.01
N LEU A 644 -13.24 -55.66 -17.14
CA LEU A 644 -12.69 -56.80 -16.38
C LEU A 644 -12.17 -57.92 -17.28
N MET A 645 -12.88 -58.21 -18.38
CA MET A 645 -12.46 -59.20 -19.37
C MET A 645 -11.13 -58.83 -20.04
N GLU A 646 -10.94 -57.56 -20.42
CA GLU A 646 -9.69 -57.09 -21.05
C GLU A 646 -8.51 -57.00 -20.08
N LEU A 647 -8.77 -56.67 -18.81
CA LEU A 647 -7.74 -56.64 -17.78
C LEU A 647 -7.15 -58.03 -17.52
N GLY A 648 -7.94 -59.10 -17.66
CA GLY A 648 -7.45 -60.47 -17.64
C GLY A 648 -6.94 -60.96 -16.27
N PHE A 649 -7.31 -60.28 -15.18
CA PHE A 649 -6.94 -60.62 -13.80
C PHE A 649 -8.05 -61.37 -13.07
N ASP A 650 -7.70 -62.35 -12.24
CA ASP A 650 -8.61 -62.97 -11.27
C ASP A 650 -7.91 -63.30 -9.93
N PRO A 651 -7.43 -62.27 -9.20
CA PRO A 651 -6.73 -62.48 -7.96
C PRO A 651 -7.66 -63.16 -6.95
N SER A 652 -7.25 -64.33 -6.48
CA SER A 652 -7.97 -65.15 -5.49
C SER A 652 -9.41 -65.51 -5.90
N GLY A 653 -9.72 -65.56 -7.20
CA GLY A 653 -11.06 -65.90 -7.71
C GLY A 653 -12.12 -64.83 -7.49
N LYS A 654 -11.73 -63.58 -7.15
CA LYS A 654 -12.66 -62.48 -6.84
C LYS A 654 -13.51 -62.08 -8.05
N VAL A 655 -12.89 -61.95 -9.23
CA VAL A 655 -13.58 -61.54 -10.46
C VAL A 655 -14.53 -62.65 -10.88
N HIS A 656 -14.05 -63.89 -10.89
CA HIS A 656 -14.86 -65.04 -11.25
C HIS A 656 -16.12 -65.17 -10.38
N LYS A 657 -16.01 -64.96 -9.06
CA LYS A 657 -17.18 -64.98 -8.15
C LYS A 657 -18.18 -63.86 -8.43
N ALA A 658 -17.70 -62.63 -8.62
CA ALA A 658 -18.57 -61.49 -8.88
C ALA A 658 -19.27 -61.61 -10.24
N VAL A 659 -18.54 -61.99 -11.29
CA VAL A 659 -19.10 -62.19 -12.62
C VAL A 659 -20.10 -63.34 -12.63
N PHE A 660 -19.84 -64.44 -11.89
CA PHE A 660 -20.81 -65.52 -11.73
C PHE A 660 -22.11 -65.04 -11.08
N PHE A 661 -22.02 -64.23 -10.02
CA PHE A 661 -23.19 -63.64 -9.37
C PHE A 661 -24.00 -62.76 -10.35
N THR A 662 -23.33 -61.86 -11.08
CA THR A 662 -23.98 -61.00 -12.09
C THR A 662 -24.63 -61.83 -13.20
N ARG A 663 -23.95 -62.88 -13.67
CA ARG A 663 -24.45 -63.79 -14.71
C ARG A 663 -25.77 -64.48 -14.33
N GLN A 664 -25.97 -64.79 -13.06
CA GLN A 664 -27.17 -65.47 -12.58
C GLN A 664 -28.28 -64.48 -12.21
N SER A 665 -27.92 -63.35 -11.62
CA SER A 665 -28.87 -62.57 -10.80
C SER A 665 -29.14 -61.15 -11.32
N ASP A 666 -28.38 -60.64 -12.30
CA ASP A 666 -28.63 -59.31 -12.88
C ASP A 666 -30.03 -59.27 -13.52
N PRO A 667 -30.83 -58.21 -13.33
CA PRO A 667 -32.16 -58.12 -13.94
C PRO A 667 -32.15 -58.04 -15.47
N ASP A 668 -31.07 -57.52 -16.07
CA ASP A 668 -30.98 -57.29 -17.51
C ASP A 668 -30.30 -58.46 -18.25
N GLU A 669 -30.98 -59.05 -19.24
CA GLU A 669 -30.48 -60.20 -20.01
C GLU A 669 -29.19 -59.86 -20.78
N SER A 670 -29.07 -58.64 -21.32
CA SER A 670 -27.87 -58.21 -22.04
C SER A 670 -26.65 -58.13 -21.11
N VAL A 671 -26.85 -57.76 -19.85
CA VAL A 671 -25.79 -57.78 -18.83
C VAL A 671 -25.41 -59.23 -18.49
N ARG A 672 -26.41 -60.13 -18.34
CA ARG A 672 -26.16 -61.56 -18.10
C ARG A 672 -25.37 -62.21 -19.24
N GLU A 673 -25.67 -61.86 -20.49
CA GLU A 673 -24.92 -62.32 -21.67
C GLU A 673 -23.45 -61.93 -21.63
N VAL A 674 -23.15 -60.65 -21.43
CA VAL A 674 -21.77 -60.15 -21.31
C VAL A 674 -21.07 -60.79 -20.10
N ALA A 675 -21.78 -61.04 -19.00
CA ALA A 675 -21.23 -61.75 -17.85
C ALA A 675 -20.88 -63.22 -18.18
N ARG A 676 -21.64 -63.92 -19.06
CA ARG A 676 -21.26 -65.27 -19.53
C ARG A 676 -19.96 -65.26 -20.31
N GLU A 677 -19.79 -64.28 -21.18
CA GLU A 677 -18.56 -64.11 -21.96
C GLU A 677 -17.37 -63.81 -21.04
N CYS A 678 -17.52 -62.82 -20.15
CA CYS A 678 -16.50 -62.44 -19.18
C CYS A 678 -16.13 -63.64 -18.29
N TYR A 679 -17.11 -64.41 -17.80
CA TYR A 679 -16.89 -65.60 -16.99
C TYR A 679 -16.05 -66.67 -17.71
N ARG A 680 -16.30 -66.89 -19.01
CA ARG A 680 -15.52 -67.84 -19.83
C ARG A 680 -14.10 -67.36 -20.06
N ALA A 681 -13.94 -66.08 -20.41
CA ALA A 681 -12.64 -65.47 -20.69
C ALA A 681 -11.75 -65.45 -19.44
N VAL A 682 -12.26 -64.94 -18.31
CA VAL A 682 -11.50 -64.86 -17.05
C VAL A 682 -11.10 -66.26 -16.54
N ARG A 683 -11.93 -67.29 -16.74
CA ARG A 683 -11.62 -68.66 -16.32
C ARG A 683 -10.59 -69.38 -17.21
N ARG A 684 -10.51 -69.03 -18.49
CA ARG A 684 -9.62 -69.70 -19.47
C ARG A 684 -8.32 -68.95 -19.69
N ASP A 685 -8.36 -67.63 -19.67
CA ASP A 685 -7.30 -66.75 -20.15
C ASP A 685 -6.66 -65.92 -19.03
N SER A 686 -6.95 -66.20 -17.75
CA SER A 686 -6.30 -65.51 -16.62
C SER A 686 -4.79 -65.71 -16.69
N LYS A 687 -4.04 -64.66 -17.00
CA LYS A 687 -2.58 -64.69 -17.04
C LYS A 687 -2.06 -64.72 -15.60
N LYS A 688 -1.32 -65.76 -15.23
CA LYS A 688 -0.75 -65.88 -13.88
C LYS A 688 0.37 -64.86 -13.62
N ASN A 689 1.12 -64.45 -14.66
CA ASN A 689 2.19 -63.45 -14.61
C ASN A 689 2.20 -62.61 -15.92
N PRO A 690 1.46 -61.50 -16.03
CA PRO A 690 1.51 -60.65 -17.23
C PRO A 690 2.81 -59.83 -17.27
N GLY A 691 3.39 -59.68 -18.46
CA GLY A 691 4.49 -58.73 -18.68
C GLY A 691 4.00 -57.28 -18.78
N LEU A 692 4.91 -56.30 -18.76
CA LEU A 692 4.59 -54.88 -18.86
C LEU A 692 3.73 -54.54 -20.09
N ARG A 693 4.07 -55.11 -21.26
CA ARG A 693 3.31 -54.88 -22.50
C ARG A 693 1.87 -55.41 -22.41
N ASP A 694 1.66 -56.51 -21.70
CA ASP A 694 0.32 -57.08 -21.50
C ASP A 694 -0.52 -56.18 -20.59
N LEU A 695 0.08 -55.69 -19.51
CA LEU A 695 -0.55 -54.73 -18.59
C LEU A 695 -1.00 -53.45 -19.31
N LYS A 696 -0.10 -52.83 -20.10
CA LYS A 696 -0.42 -51.63 -20.89
C LYS A 696 -1.58 -51.88 -21.86
N ARG A 697 -1.54 -52.99 -22.60
CA ARG A 697 -2.63 -53.37 -23.53
C ARG A 697 -3.95 -53.58 -22.81
N GLY A 698 -3.93 -54.24 -21.64
CA GLY A 698 -5.12 -54.44 -20.81
C GLY A 698 -5.74 -53.12 -20.35
N LEU A 699 -4.93 -52.17 -19.88
CA LEU A 699 -5.39 -50.84 -19.48
C LEU A 699 -6.01 -50.05 -20.66
N ILE A 700 -5.34 -50.04 -21.82
CA ILE A 700 -5.82 -49.38 -23.03
C ILE A 700 -7.16 -49.98 -23.49
N ALA A 701 -7.27 -51.30 -23.52
CA ALA A 701 -8.48 -51.99 -23.95
C ALA A 701 -9.64 -51.81 -22.95
N ALA A 702 -9.35 -51.83 -21.65
CA ALA A 702 -10.32 -51.55 -20.61
C ALA A 702 -10.84 -50.10 -20.70
N GLU A 703 -9.94 -49.12 -20.83
CA GLU A 703 -10.32 -47.70 -21.01
C GLU A 703 -11.20 -47.52 -22.25
N TRP A 704 -10.86 -48.16 -23.37
CA TRP A 704 -11.66 -48.07 -24.60
C TRP A 704 -13.11 -48.53 -24.39
N TRP A 705 -13.33 -49.62 -23.65
CA TRP A 705 -14.69 -50.06 -23.30
C TRP A 705 -15.41 -49.07 -22.39
N LEU A 706 -14.73 -48.46 -21.42
CA LEU A 706 -15.34 -47.46 -20.54
C LEU A 706 -15.73 -46.18 -21.29
N LEU A 707 -14.90 -45.72 -22.24
CA LEU A 707 -15.21 -44.59 -23.11
C LEU A 707 -16.37 -44.88 -24.06
N MET A 708 -16.38 -46.08 -24.67
CA MET A 708 -17.50 -46.56 -25.47
C MET A 708 -18.80 -46.57 -24.67
N THR A 709 -18.74 -47.13 -23.46
CA THR A 709 -19.87 -47.22 -22.52
C THR A 709 -20.42 -45.83 -22.18
N GLN A 710 -19.53 -44.87 -21.88
CA GLN A 710 -19.92 -43.50 -21.59
C GLN A 710 -20.68 -42.87 -22.77
N ARG A 711 -20.18 -43.01 -24.01
CA ARG A 711 -20.87 -42.48 -25.19
C ARG A 711 -22.26 -43.10 -25.38
N LEU A 712 -22.38 -44.42 -25.23
CA LEU A 712 -23.65 -45.13 -25.36
C LEU A 712 -24.66 -44.72 -24.28
N ASP A 713 -24.22 -44.59 -23.02
CA ASP A 713 -25.08 -44.14 -21.90
C ASP A 713 -25.56 -42.69 -22.07
N LEU A 714 -24.74 -41.84 -22.71
CA LEU A 714 -25.10 -40.47 -23.10
C LEU A 714 -25.94 -40.39 -24.38
N GLY A 715 -26.27 -41.51 -25.03
CA GLY A 715 -27.01 -41.54 -26.29
C GLY A 715 -26.25 -40.91 -27.48
N SER A 716 -24.92 -40.84 -27.40
CA SER A 716 -24.08 -40.27 -28.46
C SER A 716 -23.72 -41.31 -29.53
N ASP A 717 -23.59 -40.85 -30.79
CA ASP A 717 -23.28 -41.74 -31.91
C ASP A 717 -21.91 -42.43 -31.78
N VAL A 718 -21.82 -43.64 -32.34
CA VAL A 718 -20.58 -44.43 -32.40
C VAL A 718 -20.35 -44.90 -33.82
N ASN A 719 -19.22 -44.51 -34.40
CA ASN A 719 -18.72 -45.09 -35.63
C ASN A 719 -17.89 -46.35 -35.30
N TYR A 720 -18.56 -47.49 -35.25
CA TYR A 720 -17.97 -48.77 -34.85
C TYR A 720 -16.74 -49.16 -35.68
N GLU A 721 -16.73 -48.88 -36.98
CA GLU A 721 -15.60 -49.22 -37.86
C GLU A 721 -14.36 -48.39 -37.50
N LYS A 722 -14.53 -47.06 -37.40
CA LYS A 722 -13.44 -46.15 -36.99
C LYS A 722 -12.97 -46.48 -35.56
N ALA A 723 -13.89 -46.78 -34.65
CA ALA A 723 -13.57 -47.11 -33.27
C ALA A 723 -12.72 -48.38 -33.13
N LEU A 724 -13.06 -49.42 -33.89
CA LEU A 724 -12.25 -50.64 -33.95
C LEU A 724 -10.87 -50.40 -34.58
N ARG A 725 -10.80 -49.57 -35.63
CA ARG A 725 -9.54 -49.19 -36.28
C ARG A 725 -8.63 -48.45 -35.30
N HIS A 726 -9.18 -47.48 -34.55
CA HIS A 726 -8.46 -46.72 -33.55
C HIS A 726 -7.96 -47.61 -32.40
N ARG A 727 -8.83 -48.48 -31.85
CA ARG A 727 -8.44 -49.46 -30.83
C ARG A 727 -7.27 -50.34 -31.28
N ARG A 728 -7.32 -50.87 -32.50
CA ARG A 728 -6.23 -51.70 -33.06
C ARG A 728 -4.93 -50.92 -33.19
N ALA A 729 -4.98 -49.63 -33.54
CA ALA A 729 -3.81 -48.78 -33.63
C ALA A 729 -3.15 -48.58 -32.26
N LEU A 730 -3.93 -48.25 -31.22
CA LEU A 730 -3.44 -48.10 -29.84
C LEU A 730 -2.81 -49.40 -29.32
N LEU A 731 -3.42 -50.56 -29.58
CA LEU A 731 -2.90 -51.84 -29.09
C LEU A 731 -1.61 -52.30 -29.80
N ARG A 732 -1.31 -51.81 -31.01
CA ARG A 732 -0.06 -52.15 -31.72
C ARG A 732 1.16 -51.54 -31.02
N ASN A 733 1.02 -50.30 -30.58
CA ASN A 733 2.05 -49.51 -29.89
C ASN A 733 1.50 -49.04 -28.53
N PRO A 734 1.34 -49.98 -27.57
CA PRO A 734 0.73 -49.72 -26.27
C PRO A 734 1.65 -48.97 -25.30
#